data_AF-A0A2K1QKX5-F1
#
_entry.id   AF-A0A2K1QKX5-F1
#
_cell.length_a   1.000
_cell.length_b   1.000
_cell.length_c   1.000
_cell.angle_alpha   90.00
_cell.angle_beta   90.00
_cell.angle_gamma   90.00
#
_symmetry.space_group_name_H-M   'P 1'
#
loop_
_entity.id
_entity.type
_entity.pdbx_description
1 polymer ?
#
loop_
_entity_poly.entity_id
_entity_poly.type
_entity_poly.pdbx_seq_one_letter_code
_entity_poly.pdbx_strand_id
1 'polypeptide(L)'
;MATSKPHTNGVNGNAGSPEPGARFARFSNIPPAMDIPVSSGDAEEAVEVDLEDLMDDPTELCTLLENEHVAKTYWLTIALAYAKQKKLDLAIDILNRGMSALSRTEDRLSMLSCLCWVILWQCRDAPRLKPHDHVDGETRLKEHFVQAATATLNDASRINPTYPPLFLARGVLYLLRAALLSTKSGFGARAHAERVDMLQQAAKCFEDALRSSGGRNIMAVMGKARTLFSLGKYAESYNTYQSALERAPDMYEPDPRVGLGCCLWQLGHKEDAKTAWQRALEVNKHSKVANVLLGLYHLDSSAKYHTSDPEFQEHYKKAMTQYNQTAFKMDNRFPLTCATFGNYFLLRKAWPTLERLSRQAIDYTDVNAIASDGWYLLARKEHYENNISDATDFYNRADQARGGDEKGYLPAKFGAAQLKVATNDLAGAKFRLEKIVSQTKNVEAQTLLGILYAEDFFTEQHAAVREDKTPEMKKAIKLLEDVRLQWMNPKKKIQPDPNVLLNLARLYEADAPEKSLQCLQQVEQMELDQIPDEDRPDDVEDENAANAILRESLPPQLINNIAAFQFQTERYQQARELFQSALNGCVKVGDKDDEIDADALVTTISYNLARTYEAESMLPEARKVYEGLLERHPSYVDARIRLAYILLRQGANEEGATAIKELLDAYPNNLDVRALYGWYLHRSKKRTLNVAEDQEQRHYKHTLMQFDKHDKYALTGMGNIFLQSAREMRRDTDQDKEKRSKQYQRAVEFFDKALQLDPQNAYAAQGLGIAVVEERKDFSGGIQVFSKVKDSIKDASVFMNLGHVYCELKQYTRAIENYEIALSRDKATDPQMLSCLGRVWYFRGKQEKSIQALKTALDYAKSAADIAPDQLHMRFNVAFLQTQIASTIYGLTETTRTVVDVEAAMSGLEEAIETLPEIAKAPNPPFPRHDLEQRANMARNTIRKQLERALQSQRDYENKNAARLEEARKARETEKQHREQEKQRLVQEEEKRRQRLREERERMMEEDRKIAEQKAEEEKIRADAELTTDEETGEKRKREKKKGGKRKKKEDDSDIVSDGSDGEVGGRKFRTRTSSLTPASGDEGTERPKKKKRRKLERKGKAAKVSAKTSSKYKSEEKIVDSDSDEDGVPALDDRDSSEARESSPADVEMADGDDAEVGQRRRPKPSRIVDDEDDEEEDGDANGTNGANGLTAAAGSDED
;
A
#
# COMPACT_ATOMS: atom_id res chain seq x y z
N MET A 1 17.08 -19.02 95.54
CA MET A 1 16.12 -20.13 95.30
C MET A 1 14.75 -19.53 94.95
N ALA A 2 13.86 -20.34 94.37
CA ALA A 2 12.39 -20.20 94.32
C ALA A 2 11.75 -18.79 94.23
N THR A 3 11.21 -18.46 93.05
CA THR A 3 9.90 -17.81 92.81
C THR A 3 9.33 -16.80 93.83
N SER A 4 9.00 -15.58 93.39
CA SER A 4 7.61 -15.25 93.00
C SER A 4 7.34 -13.78 92.59
N LYS A 5 6.41 -13.64 91.63
CA LYS A 5 5.52 -12.48 91.35
C LYS A 5 6.14 -11.16 90.82
N PRO A 6 5.30 -10.25 90.24
CA PRO A 6 5.76 -9.23 89.29
C PRO A 6 5.68 -7.78 89.81
N HIS A 7 6.39 -6.88 89.13
CA HIS A 7 6.09 -5.44 89.11
C HIS A 7 5.12 -5.19 87.94
N THR A 8 3.83 -4.84 88.09
CA THR A 8 3.15 -3.76 88.84
C THR A 8 3.56 -2.34 88.41
N ASN A 9 2.56 -1.56 87.99
CA ASN A 9 2.72 -0.18 87.57
C ASN A 9 3.03 0.71 88.79
N GLY A 10 4.21 1.33 88.81
CA GLY A 10 4.50 2.46 89.68
C GLY A 10 4.16 3.77 88.97
N VAL A 11 3.04 4.41 89.34
CA VAL A 11 2.74 5.77 88.87
C VAL A 11 3.53 6.76 89.73
N ASN A 12 4.56 7.38 89.13
CA ASN A 12 5.03 8.70 89.52
C ASN A 12 5.59 9.41 88.29
N GLY A 13 5.35 10.72 88.20
CA GLY A 13 5.45 11.44 86.94
C GLY A 13 6.86 11.81 86.52
N ASN A 14 7.35 11.17 85.44
CA ASN A 14 8.11 11.91 84.43
C ASN A 14 7.82 11.34 83.04
N ALA A 15 6.67 11.74 82.47
CA ALA A 15 6.21 11.30 81.16
C ALA A 15 6.93 12.07 80.03
N GLY A 16 8.26 11.95 79.97
CA GLY A 16 9.02 12.30 78.78
C GLY A 16 8.59 11.37 77.65
N SER A 17 7.99 11.94 76.60
CA SER A 17 7.68 11.20 75.38
C SER A 17 8.98 10.67 74.78
N PRO A 18 9.13 9.34 74.55
CA PRO A 18 10.31 8.83 73.85
C PRO A 18 10.36 9.44 72.45
N GLU A 19 11.55 9.86 72.01
CA GLU A 19 11.70 10.50 70.70
C GLU A 19 11.23 9.57 69.56
N PRO A 20 10.60 10.13 68.50
CA PRO A 20 10.08 9.37 67.37
C PRO A 20 11.21 8.76 66.53
N GLY A 21 11.70 7.60 66.97
CA GLY A 21 12.77 6.81 66.36
C GLY A 21 13.41 5.79 67.32
N ALA A 22 13.44 6.09 68.62
CA ALA A 22 14.17 5.31 69.63
C ALA A 22 13.79 3.80 69.68
N ARG A 23 12.55 3.45 69.31
CA ARG A 23 12.03 2.07 69.38
C ARG A 23 12.64 1.10 68.36
N PHE A 24 13.18 1.61 67.24
CA PHE A 24 13.73 0.79 66.16
C PHE A 24 15.21 1.09 65.85
N ALA A 25 15.84 1.99 66.60
CA ALA A 25 17.26 2.34 66.44
C ALA A 25 18.16 1.11 66.63
N ARG A 26 18.93 0.74 65.60
CA ARG A 26 19.90 -0.36 65.65
C ARG A 26 21.08 0.01 66.56
N PHE A 27 21.63 -0.97 67.28
CA PHE A 27 22.77 -0.83 68.20
C PHE A 27 22.56 0.06 69.44
N SER A 28 21.34 0.56 69.69
CA SER A 28 20.97 1.33 70.89
C SER A 28 21.18 0.59 72.23
N ASN A 29 21.32 -0.74 72.19
CA ASN A 29 21.59 -1.58 73.35
C ASN A 29 23.09 -1.77 73.67
N ILE A 30 24.01 -1.15 72.90
CA ILE A 30 25.45 -1.20 73.16
C ILE A 30 25.80 0.01 74.04
N PRO A 31 26.38 -0.17 75.24
CA PRO A 31 26.83 0.94 76.07
C PRO A 31 28.08 1.60 75.45
N PRO A 32 28.41 2.86 75.82
CA PRO A 32 29.60 3.54 75.28
C PRO A 32 30.92 2.91 75.78
N ALA A 33 30.96 2.50 77.06
CA ALA A 33 32.05 1.75 77.66
C ALA A 33 31.49 0.54 78.42
N MET A 34 32.34 -0.44 78.74
CA MET A 34 31.95 -1.67 79.43
C MET A 34 33.09 -2.24 80.28
N ASP A 35 32.82 -2.45 81.57
CA ASP A 35 33.78 -3.00 82.54
C ASP A 35 33.90 -4.53 82.42
N ILE A 36 35.10 -5.03 82.16
CA ILE A 36 35.41 -6.47 82.16
C ILE A 36 35.97 -6.85 83.53
N PRO A 37 35.33 -7.74 84.31
CA PRO A 37 35.83 -8.16 85.62
C PRO A 37 37.07 -9.07 85.48
N VAL A 38 38.11 -8.82 86.28
CA VAL A 38 39.36 -9.59 86.31
C VAL A 38 39.43 -10.42 87.59
N SER A 39 39.86 -11.68 87.48
CA SER A 39 39.93 -12.66 88.58
C SER A 39 41.23 -12.56 89.40
N SER A 40 41.73 -11.35 89.65
CA SER A 40 42.84 -11.10 90.59
C SER A 40 42.35 -11.13 92.04
N GLY A 41 43.05 -11.84 92.92
CA GLY A 41 42.62 -12.02 94.31
C GLY A 41 42.57 -10.72 95.13
N ASP A 42 41.51 -10.59 95.94
CA ASP A 42 41.28 -9.58 96.99
C ASP A 42 41.03 -8.11 96.56
N ALA A 43 40.83 -7.84 95.27
CA ALA A 43 40.18 -6.61 94.80
C ALA A 43 39.34 -6.84 93.53
N GLU A 44 38.15 -6.23 93.44
CA GLU A 44 37.34 -6.20 92.21
C GLU A 44 37.92 -5.17 91.22
N GLU A 45 39.11 -5.46 90.68
CA GLU A 45 39.66 -4.70 89.55
C GLU A 45 38.92 -5.09 88.26
N ALA A 46 38.48 -4.07 87.52
CA ALA A 46 37.80 -4.23 86.25
C ALA A 46 38.48 -3.38 85.18
N VAL A 47 38.60 -3.93 83.97
CA VAL A 47 39.15 -3.22 82.80
C VAL A 47 38.00 -2.57 82.07
N GLU A 48 37.88 -1.24 82.19
CA GLU A 48 36.97 -0.44 81.36
C GLU A 48 37.43 -0.50 79.90
N VAL A 49 36.54 -0.98 79.01
CA VAL A 49 36.78 -1.00 77.56
C VAL A 49 35.81 -0.05 76.87
N ASP A 50 36.36 0.98 76.22
CA ASP A 50 35.62 1.86 75.31
C ASP A 50 35.12 1.06 74.09
N LEU A 51 33.83 1.20 73.75
CA LEU A 51 33.16 0.53 72.64
C LEU A 51 32.80 1.51 71.50
N GLU A 52 33.16 2.79 71.65
CA GLU A 52 33.09 3.83 70.64
C GLU A 52 34.45 3.98 69.92
N ASP A 53 35.58 3.88 70.63
CA ASP A 53 36.95 3.78 70.08
C ASP A 53 37.57 2.39 70.35
N LEU A 54 37.56 1.52 69.33
CA LEU A 54 37.95 0.11 69.46
C LEU A 54 39.26 -0.17 68.73
N MET A 55 40.17 -0.86 69.42
CA MET A 55 41.47 -1.32 68.91
C MET A 55 41.38 -1.98 67.52
N ASP A 56 42.41 -1.81 66.69
CA ASP A 56 42.43 -2.38 65.34
C ASP A 56 42.76 -3.88 65.31
N ASP A 57 43.45 -4.42 66.32
CA ASP A 57 43.58 -5.86 66.55
C ASP A 57 42.83 -6.27 67.83
N PRO A 58 41.77 -7.10 67.76
CA PRO A 58 41.07 -7.60 68.93
C PRO A 58 41.79 -8.79 69.59
N THR A 59 42.95 -9.24 69.09
CA THR A 59 43.63 -10.46 69.56
C THR A 59 43.95 -10.43 71.05
N GLU A 60 44.48 -9.33 71.57
CA GLU A 60 44.79 -9.18 73.01
C GLU A 60 43.50 -9.20 73.85
N LEU A 61 42.46 -8.48 73.40
CA LEU A 61 41.14 -8.46 74.02
C LEU A 61 40.48 -9.86 74.03
N CYS A 62 40.65 -10.64 72.98
CA CYS A 62 40.19 -12.03 72.95
C CYS A 62 40.95 -12.89 73.97
N THR A 63 42.28 -12.75 74.07
CA THR A 63 43.05 -13.51 75.07
C THR A 63 42.71 -13.12 76.50
N LEU A 64 42.39 -11.85 76.77
CA LEU A 64 41.86 -11.41 78.07
C LEU A 64 40.52 -12.10 78.38
N LEU A 65 39.56 -12.05 77.45
CA LEU A 65 38.24 -12.68 77.60
C LEU A 65 38.29 -14.22 77.72
N GLU A 66 39.29 -14.85 77.08
CA GLU A 66 39.57 -16.30 77.18
C GLU A 66 40.13 -16.67 78.55
N ASN A 67 41.16 -15.95 79.03
CA ASN A 67 41.81 -16.17 80.32
C ASN A 67 40.85 -15.95 81.50
N GLU A 68 40.11 -14.84 81.49
CA GLU A 68 39.16 -14.48 82.56
C GLU A 68 37.80 -15.22 82.46
N HIS A 69 37.68 -16.20 81.53
CA HIS A 69 36.51 -17.06 81.34
C HIS A 69 35.17 -16.29 81.23
N VAL A 70 35.20 -15.17 80.53
CA VAL A 70 34.17 -14.13 80.60
C VAL A 70 32.85 -14.56 79.94
N ALA A 71 31.73 -14.18 80.57
CA ALA A 71 30.38 -14.55 80.12
C ALA A 71 30.05 -14.11 78.68
N LYS A 72 29.18 -14.85 78.00
CA LYS A 72 28.81 -14.62 76.58
C LYS A 72 28.31 -13.20 76.25
N THR A 73 27.82 -12.46 77.23
CA THR A 73 27.31 -11.10 77.06
C THR A 73 28.41 -10.15 76.61
N TYR A 74 29.61 -10.25 77.17
CA TYR A 74 30.75 -9.41 76.82
C TYR A 74 31.22 -9.72 75.39
N TRP A 75 31.43 -11.01 75.08
CA TRP A 75 31.74 -11.50 73.73
C TRP A 75 30.74 -11.02 72.65
N LEU A 76 29.44 -11.08 72.93
CA LEU A 76 28.40 -10.60 72.02
C LEU A 76 28.40 -9.07 71.89
N THR A 77 28.51 -8.32 73.00
CA THR A 77 28.49 -6.86 72.99
C THR A 77 29.70 -6.30 72.25
N ILE A 78 30.91 -6.84 72.50
CA ILE A 78 32.15 -6.45 71.81
C ILE A 78 32.04 -6.77 70.31
N ALA A 79 31.65 -7.99 69.92
CA ALA A 79 31.47 -8.33 68.51
C ALA A 79 30.42 -7.46 67.80
N LEU A 80 29.34 -7.06 68.51
CA LEU A 80 28.35 -6.14 67.98
C LEU A 80 28.84 -4.68 67.92
N ALA A 81 29.79 -4.28 68.77
CA ALA A 81 30.44 -2.96 68.72
C ALA A 81 31.44 -2.86 67.55
N TYR A 82 32.26 -3.89 67.32
CA TYR A 82 33.05 -4.01 66.08
C TYR A 82 32.14 -3.99 64.84
N ALA A 83 30.96 -4.63 64.90
CA ALA A 83 29.98 -4.56 63.81
C ALA A 83 29.29 -3.17 63.68
N LYS A 84 29.06 -2.42 64.76
CA LYS A 84 28.61 -1.00 64.75
C LYS A 84 29.62 -0.13 63.99
N GLN A 85 30.92 -0.36 64.19
CA GLN A 85 32.01 0.29 63.45
C GLN A 85 32.26 -0.27 62.03
N LYS A 86 31.49 -1.28 61.58
CA LYS A 86 31.67 -2.01 60.29
C LYS A 86 32.97 -2.82 60.17
N LYS A 87 33.71 -3.06 61.26
CA LYS A 87 34.86 -3.97 61.34
C LYS A 87 34.40 -5.45 61.35
N LEU A 88 33.76 -5.89 60.26
CA LEU A 88 32.96 -7.13 60.23
C LEU A 88 33.77 -8.44 60.30
N ASP A 89 34.94 -8.53 59.67
CA ASP A 89 35.78 -9.74 59.76
C ASP A 89 36.31 -9.95 61.19
N LEU A 90 36.73 -8.87 61.86
CA LEU A 90 37.14 -8.90 63.27
C LEU A 90 35.98 -9.37 64.18
N ALA A 91 34.75 -8.90 63.92
CA ALA A 91 33.56 -9.38 64.63
C ALA A 91 33.28 -10.88 64.38
N ILE A 92 33.57 -11.41 63.20
CA ILE A 92 33.48 -12.85 62.90
C ILE A 92 34.50 -13.64 63.72
N ASP A 93 35.76 -13.17 63.78
CA ASP A 93 36.83 -13.88 64.48
C ASP A 93 36.67 -13.84 66.01
N ILE A 94 36.22 -12.70 66.58
CA ILE A 94 35.83 -12.60 68.00
C ILE A 94 34.74 -13.62 68.34
N LEU A 95 33.71 -13.77 67.48
CA LEU A 95 32.64 -14.75 67.69
C LEU A 95 33.14 -16.20 67.57
N ASN A 96 34.08 -16.48 66.65
CA ASN A 96 34.69 -17.80 66.50
C ASN A 96 35.55 -18.20 67.72
N ARG A 97 36.35 -17.28 68.27
CA ARG A 97 37.13 -17.51 69.49
C ARG A 97 36.22 -17.68 70.71
N GLY A 98 35.24 -16.79 70.90
CA GLY A 98 34.27 -16.91 71.99
C GLY A 98 33.45 -18.20 71.96
N MET A 99 33.11 -18.73 70.77
CA MET A 99 32.49 -20.06 70.65
C MET A 99 33.39 -21.24 71.05
N SER A 100 34.71 -21.04 71.05
CA SER A 100 35.70 -22.05 71.46
C SER A 100 35.96 -22.01 72.97
N ALA A 101 35.89 -20.82 73.59
CA ALA A 101 35.99 -20.64 75.04
C ALA A 101 34.72 -21.07 75.81
N LEU A 102 33.52 -20.90 75.23
CA LEU A 102 32.25 -21.15 75.90
C LEU A 102 31.85 -22.64 75.93
N SER A 103 31.88 -23.24 77.13
CA SER A 103 31.52 -24.65 77.36
C SER A 103 30.01 -24.97 77.30
N ARG A 104 29.12 -23.98 77.37
CA ARG A 104 27.66 -24.16 77.42
C ARG A 104 27.01 -24.18 76.04
N THR A 105 26.23 -25.24 75.77
CA THR A 105 25.53 -25.46 74.49
C THR A 105 24.45 -24.41 74.18
N GLU A 106 23.72 -23.94 75.18
CA GLU A 106 22.71 -22.86 75.04
C GLU A 106 23.35 -21.52 74.65
N ASP A 107 24.53 -21.25 75.19
CA ASP A 107 25.26 -20.00 74.95
C ASP A 107 25.86 -19.98 73.54
N ARG A 108 26.37 -21.15 73.10
CA ARG A 108 26.81 -21.39 71.73
C ARG A 108 25.72 -21.19 70.68
N LEU A 109 24.44 -21.49 70.98
CA LEU A 109 23.32 -21.20 70.06
C LEU A 109 23.15 -19.70 69.81
N SER A 110 23.23 -18.86 70.85
CA SER A 110 23.19 -17.39 70.70
C SER A 110 24.37 -16.87 69.87
N MET A 111 25.58 -17.39 70.11
CA MET A 111 26.79 -17.03 69.36
C MET A 111 26.70 -17.44 67.88
N LEU A 112 26.36 -18.70 67.58
CA LEU A 112 26.17 -19.20 66.21
C LEU A 112 25.11 -18.41 65.43
N SER A 113 24.01 -18.03 66.11
CA SER A 113 22.98 -17.19 65.47
C SER A 113 23.49 -15.79 65.17
N CYS A 114 24.31 -15.18 66.05
CA CYS A 114 24.90 -13.87 65.80
C CYS A 114 25.91 -13.95 64.64
N LEU A 115 26.82 -14.92 64.69
CA LEU A 115 27.83 -15.20 63.66
C LEU A 115 27.19 -15.39 62.28
N CYS A 116 26.12 -16.19 62.18
CA CYS A 116 25.39 -16.37 60.94
C CYS A 116 24.85 -15.05 60.37
N TRP A 117 24.38 -14.11 61.20
CA TRP A 117 23.92 -12.80 60.75
C TRP A 117 25.05 -11.84 60.35
N VAL A 118 26.21 -11.89 61.02
CA VAL A 118 27.40 -11.12 60.63
C VAL A 118 27.96 -11.63 59.28
N ILE A 119 28.04 -12.95 59.09
CA ILE A 119 28.43 -13.55 57.80
C ILE A 119 27.42 -13.17 56.69
N LEU A 120 26.10 -13.20 56.98
CA LEU A 120 25.06 -12.76 56.03
C LEU A 120 25.07 -11.24 55.73
N TRP A 121 25.73 -10.44 56.56
CA TRP A 121 26.02 -9.02 56.27
C TRP A 121 27.26 -8.92 55.39
N GLN A 122 28.39 -9.52 55.79
CA GLN A 122 29.64 -9.52 55.03
C GLN A 122 29.44 -10.07 53.60
N CYS A 123 28.58 -11.09 53.44
CA CYS A 123 28.14 -11.63 52.15
C CYS A 123 27.53 -10.59 51.18
N ARG A 124 26.96 -9.49 51.68
CA ARG A 124 26.34 -8.44 50.84
C ARG A 124 27.37 -7.47 50.28
N ASP A 125 28.36 -7.15 51.10
CA ASP A 125 29.39 -6.13 50.82
C ASP A 125 30.64 -6.74 50.13
N ALA A 126 30.82 -8.06 50.19
CA ALA A 126 31.81 -8.83 49.42
C ALA A 126 31.53 -8.80 47.89
N PRO A 127 32.52 -9.04 47.02
CA PRO A 127 32.31 -9.08 45.57
C PRO A 127 31.87 -10.48 45.08
N ARG A 128 31.16 -10.52 43.94
CA ARG A 128 30.66 -11.71 43.25
C ARG A 128 31.71 -12.32 42.31
N LEU A 129 32.53 -11.49 41.69
CA LEU A 129 33.69 -11.87 40.87
C LEU A 129 34.97 -11.40 41.58
N LYS A 130 36.13 -11.95 41.19
CA LYS A 130 37.42 -11.40 41.65
C LYS A 130 37.65 -10.04 40.96
N PRO A 131 37.89 -8.95 41.71
CA PRO A 131 38.28 -7.67 41.13
C PRO A 131 39.59 -7.82 40.36
N HIS A 132 39.68 -7.19 39.20
CA HIS A 132 40.76 -7.44 38.22
C HIS A 132 42.17 -6.99 38.68
N ASP A 133 42.23 -6.14 39.72
CA ASP A 133 43.44 -5.45 40.19
C ASP A 133 43.98 -6.04 41.51
N HIS A 134 43.53 -7.23 41.93
CA HIS A 134 43.92 -7.87 43.19
C HIS A 134 44.69 -9.18 42.99
N VAL A 135 45.82 -9.30 43.70
CA VAL A 135 46.65 -10.51 43.75
C VAL A 135 45.85 -11.66 44.37
N ASP A 136 46.02 -12.87 43.85
CA ASP A 136 45.08 -14.01 43.95
C ASP A 136 44.76 -14.57 45.36
N GLY A 137 45.35 -14.04 46.44
CA GLY A 137 45.34 -14.64 47.78
C GLY A 137 44.10 -14.39 48.64
N GLU A 138 43.58 -13.15 48.71
CA GLU A 138 42.81 -12.71 49.89
C GLU A 138 41.32 -12.39 49.66
N THR A 139 40.89 -12.14 48.42
CA THR A 139 39.51 -11.66 48.16
C THR A 139 38.47 -12.78 48.26
N ARG A 140 37.78 -12.88 49.40
CA ARG A 140 36.66 -13.81 49.65
C ARG A 140 35.40 -13.39 48.86
N LEU A 141 34.91 -14.28 47.99
CA LEU A 141 33.70 -14.03 47.17
C LEU A 141 32.39 -14.22 47.95
N LYS A 142 31.27 -13.64 47.45
CA LYS A 142 29.92 -13.83 48.02
C LYS A 142 29.57 -15.31 48.24
N GLU A 143 29.94 -16.20 47.32
CA GLU A 143 29.64 -17.64 47.46
C GLU A 143 30.31 -18.28 48.68
N HIS A 144 31.56 -17.91 49.00
CA HIS A 144 32.25 -18.40 50.20
C HIS A 144 31.46 -18.03 51.47
N PHE A 145 30.99 -16.79 51.57
CA PHE A 145 30.17 -16.35 52.71
C PHE A 145 28.77 -17.00 52.72
N VAL A 146 28.16 -17.28 51.56
CA VAL A 146 26.93 -18.09 51.48
C VAL A 146 27.16 -19.51 52.01
N GLN A 147 28.28 -20.16 51.66
CA GLN A 147 28.62 -21.49 52.14
C GLN A 147 28.89 -21.48 53.66
N ALA A 148 29.69 -20.53 54.16
CA ALA A 148 29.95 -20.36 55.59
C ALA A 148 28.68 -20.09 56.41
N ALA A 149 27.80 -19.19 55.94
CA ALA A 149 26.50 -18.93 56.57
C ALA A 149 25.60 -20.17 56.59
N THR A 150 25.73 -21.05 55.59
CA THR A 150 24.99 -22.32 55.54
C THR A 150 25.51 -23.32 56.59
N ALA A 151 26.83 -23.42 56.76
CA ALA A 151 27.44 -24.28 57.78
C ALA A 151 27.03 -23.82 59.20
N THR A 152 27.22 -22.53 59.52
CA THR A 152 26.86 -21.99 60.85
C THR A 152 25.36 -22.09 61.15
N LEU A 153 24.49 -21.91 60.13
CA LEU A 153 23.04 -22.08 60.27
C LEU A 153 22.67 -23.55 60.54
N ASN A 154 23.35 -24.50 59.90
CA ASN A 154 23.13 -25.93 60.14
C ASN A 154 23.58 -26.34 61.55
N ASP A 155 24.72 -25.83 62.02
CA ASP A 155 25.19 -26.09 63.39
C ASP A 155 24.29 -25.45 64.45
N ALA A 156 23.79 -24.23 64.22
CA ALA A 156 22.75 -23.65 65.09
C ALA A 156 21.47 -24.52 65.11
N SER A 157 21.07 -25.04 63.95
CA SER A 157 19.87 -25.88 63.80
C SER A 157 20.01 -27.26 64.43
N ARG A 158 21.25 -27.79 64.55
CA ARG A 158 21.55 -29.02 65.29
C ARG A 158 21.31 -28.87 66.80
N ILE A 159 21.49 -27.66 67.35
CA ILE A 159 21.24 -27.36 68.77
C ILE A 159 19.74 -27.09 69.00
N ASN A 160 19.12 -26.20 68.22
CA ASN A 160 17.68 -25.98 68.27
C ASN A 160 17.11 -25.53 66.90
N PRO A 161 16.38 -26.40 66.18
CA PRO A 161 15.83 -26.07 64.86
C PRO A 161 14.61 -25.13 64.92
N THR A 162 14.01 -24.88 66.08
CA THR A 162 12.82 -24.02 66.25
C THR A 162 13.13 -22.59 66.70
N TYR A 163 14.41 -22.27 66.91
CA TYR A 163 14.84 -20.95 67.39
C TYR A 163 14.50 -19.84 66.37
N PRO A 164 13.62 -18.86 66.68
CA PRO A 164 13.02 -17.98 65.67
C PRO A 164 14.00 -17.16 64.79
N PRO A 165 15.16 -16.69 65.27
CA PRO A 165 16.16 -16.04 64.43
C PRO A 165 16.71 -16.93 63.31
N LEU A 166 16.70 -18.26 63.45
CA LEU A 166 17.17 -19.18 62.42
C LEU A 166 16.19 -19.30 61.25
N PHE A 167 14.87 -19.20 61.49
CA PHE A 167 13.88 -19.13 60.41
C PHE A 167 14.07 -17.88 59.54
N LEU A 168 14.32 -16.73 60.17
CA LEU A 168 14.68 -15.49 59.47
C LEU A 168 16.00 -15.64 58.68
N ALA A 169 17.07 -16.14 59.33
CA ALA A 169 18.38 -16.30 58.69
C ALA A 169 18.31 -17.26 57.49
N ARG A 170 17.58 -18.38 57.63
CA ARG A 170 17.31 -19.33 56.55
C ARG A 170 16.55 -18.69 55.39
N GLY A 171 15.51 -17.91 55.66
CA GLY A 171 14.77 -17.17 54.63
C GLY A 171 15.63 -16.15 53.87
N VAL A 172 16.51 -15.41 54.57
CA VAL A 172 17.45 -14.46 53.96
C VAL A 172 18.55 -15.16 53.17
N LEU A 173 19.09 -16.27 53.67
CA LEU A 173 20.08 -17.11 52.97
C LEU A 173 19.51 -17.66 51.65
N TYR A 174 18.27 -18.15 51.65
CA TYR A 174 17.59 -18.58 50.42
C TYR A 174 17.34 -17.41 49.45
N LEU A 175 16.97 -16.22 49.93
CA LEU A 175 16.83 -15.03 49.08
C LEU A 175 18.16 -14.64 48.39
N LEU A 176 19.29 -14.68 49.10
CA LEU A 176 20.61 -14.38 48.53
C LEU A 176 21.05 -15.46 47.52
N ARG A 177 20.90 -16.75 47.87
CA ARG A 177 21.13 -17.88 46.94
C ARG A 177 20.29 -17.75 45.67
N ALA A 178 18.99 -17.50 45.80
CA ALA A 178 18.09 -17.34 44.67
C ALA A 178 18.44 -16.14 43.78
N ALA A 179 19.00 -15.06 44.35
CA ALA A 179 19.47 -13.90 43.59
C ALA A 179 20.70 -14.23 42.73
N LEU A 180 21.71 -14.91 43.30
CA LEU A 180 22.98 -15.23 42.66
C LEU A 180 22.88 -16.28 41.53
N LEU A 181 21.81 -17.08 41.49
CA LEU A 181 21.56 -18.06 40.42
C LEU A 181 21.63 -17.42 39.02
N SER A 182 22.48 -17.97 38.17
CA SER A 182 22.71 -17.48 36.80
C SER A 182 21.69 -18.07 35.83
N THR A 183 21.10 -17.22 34.99
CA THR A 183 20.19 -17.59 33.91
C THR A 183 20.95 -18.12 32.69
N LYS A 184 21.71 -19.22 32.84
CA LYS A 184 22.48 -19.82 31.73
C LYS A 184 21.54 -20.40 30.67
N SER A 185 21.77 -19.99 29.41
CA SER A 185 20.82 -20.17 28.30
C SER A 185 20.50 -21.63 27.91
N GLY A 186 21.34 -22.61 28.26
CA GLY A 186 21.12 -24.02 27.91
C GLY A 186 20.08 -24.77 28.78
N PHE A 187 19.75 -24.26 29.97
CA PHE A 187 18.85 -24.94 30.93
C PHE A 187 17.78 -23.98 31.48
N GLY A 188 17.32 -23.02 30.67
CA GLY A 188 16.51 -21.88 31.11
C GLY A 188 15.24 -22.22 31.91
N ALA A 189 14.54 -23.31 31.56
CA ALA A 189 13.38 -23.79 32.33
C ALA A 189 13.77 -24.32 33.73
N ARG A 190 14.86 -25.11 33.80
CA ARG A 190 15.32 -25.76 35.03
C ARG A 190 15.94 -24.75 36.01
N ALA A 191 16.83 -23.87 35.54
CA ALA A 191 17.42 -22.83 36.39
C ALA A 191 16.36 -21.83 36.91
N HIS A 192 15.29 -21.59 36.14
CA HIS A 192 14.16 -20.80 36.61
C HIS A 192 13.31 -21.55 37.65
N ALA A 193 13.05 -22.85 37.47
CA ALA A 193 12.39 -23.69 38.47
C ALA A 193 13.17 -23.74 39.78
N GLU A 194 14.47 -24.04 39.74
CA GLU A 194 15.35 -24.08 40.92
C GLU A 194 15.37 -22.73 41.68
N ARG A 195 15.33 -21.60 40.96
CA ARG A 195 15.16 -20.26 41.57
C ARG A 195 13.78 -20.06 42.21
N VAL A 196 12.71 -20.48 41.55
CA VAL A 196 11.33 -20.40 42.09
C VAL A 196 11.19 -21.27 43.34
N ASP A 197 11.76 -22.47 43.35
CA ASP A 197 11.73 -23.40 44.48
C ASP A 197 12.49 -22.82 45.69
N MET A 198 13.66 -22.21 45.49
CA MET A 198 14.36 -21.51 46.57
C MET A 198 13.56 -20.31 47.10
N LEU A 199 12.81 -19.60 46.26
CA LEU A 199 11.94 -18.50 46.68
C LEU A 199 10.70 -18.99 47.45
N GLN A 200 10.14 -20.14 47.10
CA GLN A 200 9.07 -20.80 47.87
C GLN A 200 9.59 -21.30 49.23
N GLN A 201 10.78 -21.90 49.27
CA GLN A 201 11.45 -22.30 50.51
C GLN A 201 11.73 -21.09 51.41
N ALA A 202 12.19 -19.97 50.84
CA ALA A 202 12.36 -18.70 51.57
C ALA A 202 11.03 -18.20 52.15
N ALA A 203 9.96 -18.17 51.33
CA ALA A 203 8.63 -17.72 51.76
C ALA A 203 8.10 -18.56 52.92
N LYS A 204 8.24 -19.89 52.85
CA LYS A 204 7.88 -20.81 53.95
C LYS A 204 8.65 -20.50 55.24
N CYS A 205 9.96 -20.27 55.15
CA CYS A 205 10.77 -19.92 56.32
C CYS A 205 10.32 -18.60 56.97
N PHE A 206 9.91 -17.60 56.18
CA PHE A 206 9.34 -16.36 56.72
C PHE A 206 7.95 -16.56 57.33
N GLU A 207 7.12 -17.46 56.79
CA GLU A 207 5.85 -17.82 57.43
C GLU A 207 6.04 -18.56 58.75
N ASP A 208 7.00 -19.48 58.85
CA ASP A 208 7.30 -20.18 60.09
C ASP A 208 7.86 -19.22 61.16
N ALA A 209 8.64 -18.20 60.76
CA ALA A 209 9.03 -17.08 61.63
C ALA A 209 7.86 -16.16 62.08
N LEU A 210 6.80 -16.05 61.27
CA LEU A 210 5.57 -15.35 61.64
C LEU A 210 4.71 -16.19 62.60
N ARG A 211 4.57 -17.49 62.34
CA ARG A 211 3.85 -18.43 63.22
C ARG A 211 4.48 -18.47 64.61
N SER A 212 5.79 -18.65 64.70
CA SER A 212 6.52 -18.71 65.98
C SER A 212 6.51 -17.39 66.78
N SER A 213 6.25 -16.25 66.15
CA SER A 213 6.17 -14.94 66.82
C SER A 213 4.74 -14.45 67.12
N GLY A 214 3.72 -15.20 66.70
CA GLY A 214 2.33 -14.78 66.76
C GLY A 214 2.02 -13.60 65.83
N GLY A 215 2.67 -13.54 64.65
CA GLY A 215 2.47 -12.49 63.65
C GLY A 215 3.09 -11.12 63.98
N ARG A 216 3.86 -11.03 65.06
CA ARG A 216 4.46 -9.76 65.55
C ARG A 216 5.83 -9.43 64.95
N ASN A 217 6.49 -10.37 64.29
CA ASN A 217 7.83 -10.18 63.72
C ASN A 217 7.79 -9.44 62.37
N ILE A 218 7.96 -8.12 62.40
CA ILE A 218 7.90 -7.24 61.22
C ILE A 218 8.98 -7.60 60.18
N MET A 219 10.17 -8.03 60.61
CA MET A 219 11.24 -8.47 59.69
C MET A 219 10.83 -9.72 58.89
N ALA A 220 10.03 -10.61 59.48
CA ALA A 220 9.45 -11.76 58.75
C ALA A 220 8.35 -11.32 57.76
N VAL A 221 7.55 -10.29 58.09
CA VAL A 221 6.58 -9.70 57.16
C VAL A 221 7.30 -9.13 55.93
N MET A 222 8.36 -8.35 56.13
CA MET A 222 9.16 -7.80 55.03
C MET A 222 9.90 -8.88 54.24
N GLY A 223 10.40 -9.93 54.90
CA GLY A 223 10.98 -11.10 54.23
C GLY A 223 9.97 -11.77 53.28
N LYS A 224 8.74 -12.03 53.76
CA LYS A 224 7.65 -12.55 52.94
C LYS A 224 7.27 -11.60 51.80
N ALA A 225 7.14 -10.29 52.06
CA ALA A 225 6.88 -9.29 51.03
C ALA A 225 7.97 -9.31 49.94
N ARG A 226 9.24 -9.44 50.32
CA ARG A 226 10.37 -9.52 49.39
C ARG A 226 10.39 -10.82 48.60
N THR A 227 10.01 -11.96 49.17
CA THR A 227 9.86 -13.22 48.40
C THR A 227 8.71 -13.15 47.41
N LEU A 228 7.55 -12.58 47.80
CA LEU A 228 6.41 -12.37 46.91
C LEU A 228 6.78 -11.47 45.72
N PHE A 229 7.56 -10.41 45.95
CA PHE A 229 8.09 -9.56 44.89
C PHE A 229 8.99 -10.34 43.91
N SER A 230 9.91 -11.19 44.42
CA SER A 230 10.74 -12.05 43.57
C SER A 230 9.97 -13.12 42.79
N LEU A 231 8.76 -13.46 43.23
CA LEU A 231 7.84 -14.38 42.54
C LEU A 231 6.88 -13.67 41.57
N GLY A 232 7.03 -12.36 41.34
CA GLY A 232 6.16 -11.56 40.48
C GLY A 232 4.77 -11.25 41.07
N LYS A 233 4.50 -11.65 42.32
CA LYS A 233 3.23 -11.42 43.04
C LYS A 233 3.18 -10.01 43.62
N TYR A 234 3.22 -8.99 42.76
CA TYR A 234 3.39 -7.58 43.17
C TYR A 234 2.24 -7.05 44.03
N ALA A 235 0.99 -7.43 43.77
CA ALA A 235 -0.16 -7.01 44.59
C ALA A 235 -0.14 -7.63 46.00
N GLU A 236 0.15 -8.95 46.12
CA GLU A 236 0.34 -9.60 47.43
C GLU A 236 1.52 -9.01 48.19
N SER A 237 2.61 -8.68 47.47
CA SER A 237 3.79 -8.02 48.04
C SER A 237 3.47 -6.62 48.57
N TYR A 238 2.76 -5.80 47.78
CA TYR A 238 2.29 -4.46 48.17
C TYR A 238 1.47 -4.52 49.47
N ASN A 239 0.41 -5.35 49.51
CA ASN A 239 -0.43 -5.52 50.70
C ASN A 239 0.39 -5.97 51.93
N THR A 240 1.43 -6.80 51.71
CA THR A 240 2.31 -7.29 52.79
C THR A 240 3.25 -6.20 53.30
N TYR A 241 3.82 -5.35 52.43
CA TYR A 241 4.58 -4.17 52.87
C TYR A 241 3.69 -3.11 53.52
N GLN A 242 2.45 -2.92 53.05
CA GLN A 242 1.50 -1.99 53.65
C GLN A 242 1.18 -2.42 55.08
N SER A 243 0.85 -3.69 55.30
CA SER A 243 0.61 -4.20 56.65
C SER A 243 1.87 -4.26 57.53
N ALA A 244 3.08 -4.19 56.96
CA ALA A 244 4.30 -3.96 57.73
C ALA A 244 4.39 -2.49 58.21
N LEU A 245 4.07 -1.54 57.33
CA LEU A 245 4.08 -0.10 57.61
C LEU A 245 2.98 0.31 58.62
N GLU A 246 1.77 -0.25 58.49
CA GLU A 246 0.66 -0.04 59.44
C GLU A 246 1.01 -0.50 60.87
N ARG A 247 1.81 -1.58 61.00
CA ARG A 247 2.24 -2.12 62.31
C ARG A 247 3.44 -1.38 62.90
N ALA A 248 4.24 -0.70 62.07
CA ALA A 248 5.44 0.01 62.48
C ALA A 248 5.73 1.23 61.57
N PRO A 249 4.98 2.33 61.72
CA PRO A 249 5.19 3.54 60.93
C PRO A 249 6.60 4.14 61.11
N ASP A 250 7.15 4.02 62.32
CA ASP A 250 8.43 4.61 62.73
C ASP A 250 9.66 3.80 62.28
N MET A 251 9.46 2.67 61.59
CA MET A 251 10.57 1.81 61.14
C MET A 251 11.19 2.38 59.85
N TYR A 252 12.43 2.87 59.97
CA TYR A 252 13.22 3.44 58.86
C TYR A 252 14.42 2.56 58.45
N GLU A 253 14.80 1.57 59.28
CA GLU A 253 15.91 0.63 59.03
C GLU A 253 15.46 -0.84 59.08
N PRO A 254 15.14 -1.48 57.94
CA PRO A 254 14.90 -0.90 56.61
C PRO A 254 13.46 -0.37 56.45
N ASP A 255 13.31 0.71 55.67
CA ASP A 255 12.02 1.36 55.42
C ASP A 255 11.10 0.54 54.46
N PRO A 256 9.87 0.13 54.89
CA PRO A 256 8.89 -0.54 54.02
C PRO A 256 8.43 0.30 52.82
N ARG A 257 8.49 1.64 52.89
CA ARG A 257 8.04 2.57 51.83
C ARG A 257 8.82 2.37 50.53
N VAL A 258 10.10 2.00 50.64
CA VAL A 258 10.94 1.63 49.49
C VAL A 258 10.35 0.40 48.77
N GLY A 259 9.93 -0.61 49.53
CA GLY A 259 9.28 -1.82 49.02
C GLY A 259 7.91 -1.54 48.39
N LEU A 260 7.09 -0.69 49.02
CA LEU A 260 5.81 -0.22 48.47
C LEU A 260 6.00 0.47 47.12
N GLY A 261 6.90 1.45 47.02
CA GLY A 261 7.17 2.14 45.76
C GLY A 261 7.69 1.22 44.66
N CYS A 262 8.53 0.24 45.00
CA CYS A 262 8.95 -0.80 44.05
C CYS A 262 7.77 -1.66 43.54
N CYS A 263 6.78 -1.98 44.39
CA CYS A 263 5.58 -2.69 43.96
C CYS A 263 4.71 -1.82 43.05
N LEU A 264 4.45 -0.57 43.45
CA LEU A 264 3.69 0.41 42.67
C LEU A 264 4.30 0.63 41.28
N TRP A 265 5.63 0.74 41.19
CA TRP A 265 6.35 0.84 39.92
C TRP A 265 6.09 -0.35 38.98
N GLN A 266 6.16 -1.59 39.51
CA GLN A 266 5.89 -2.80 38.72
C GLN A 266 4.40 -2.96 38.34
N LEU A 267 3.50 -2.32 39.09
CA LEU A 267 2.07 -2.23 38.77
C LEU A 267 1.74 -1.05 37.83
N GLY A 268 2.73 -0.26 37.39
CA GLY A 268 2.56 0.90 36.51
C GLY A 268 2.28 2.23 37.21
N HIS A 269 2.06 2.22 38.53
CA HIS A 269 1.76 3.36 39.38
C HIS A 269 3.01 4.18 39.73
N LYS A 270 3.64 4.78 38.72
CA LYS A 270 4.95 5.45 38.83
C LYS A 270 4.93 6.75 39.67
N GLU A 271 3.84 7.53 39.63
CA GLU A 271 3.71 8.72 40.48
C GLU A 271 3.54 8.34 41.96
N ASP A 272 2.74 7.32 42.26
CA ASP A 272 2.57 6.81 43.62
C ASP A 272 3.88 6.20 44.16
N ALA A 273 4.67 5.54 43.30
CA ALA A 273 6.00 5.05 43.65
C ALA A 273 6.97 6.19 44.05
N LYS A 274 6.95 7.28 43.29
CA LYS A 274 7.70 8.52 43.56
C LYS A 274 7.29 9.14 44.90
N THR A 275 6.00 9.26 45.23
CA THR A 275 5.58 9.80 46.54
C THR A 275 6.03 8.90 47.70
N ALA A 276 5.98 7.58 47.54
CA ALA A 276 6.49 6.63 48.54
C ALA A 276 8.01 6.78 48.77
N TRP A 277 8.80 7.00 47.72
CA TRP A 277 10.24 7.22 47.82
C TRP A 277 10.61 8.63 48.32
N GLN A 278 9.83 9.66 47.98
CA GLN A 278 9.97 10.99 48.57
C GLN A 278 9.73 10.94 50.09
N ARG A 279 8.65 10.26 50.52
CA ARG A 279 8.37 10.06 51.96
C ARG A 279 9.45 9.25 52.68
N ALA A 280 10.11 8.32 51.99
CA ALA A 280 11.27 7.61 52.52
C ALA A 280 12.50 8.52 52.73
N LEU A 281 12.72 9.53 51.87
CA LEU A 281 13.76 10.55 52.06
C LEU A 281 13.42 11.58 53.14
N GLU A 282 12.15 11.92 53.31
CA GLU A 282 11.69 12.78 54.42
C GLU A 282 11.96 12.13 55.78
N VAL A 283 11.72 10.82 55.89
CA VAL A 283 12.00 10.02 57.09
C VAL A 283 13.50 9.75 57.26
N ASN A 284 14.22 9.41 56.19
CA ASN A 284 15.66 9.18 56.22
C ASN A 284 16.39 9.86 55.04
N LYS A 285 16.91 11.07 55.29
CA LYS A 285 17.67 11.88 54.33
C LYS A 285 18.95 11.21 53.82
N HIS A 286 19.46 10.19 54.53
CA HIS A 286 20.66 9.42 54.16
C HIS A 286 20.33 8.07 53.47
N SER A 287 19.07 7.87 53.06
CA SER A 287 18.67 6.66 52.31
C SER A 287 19.22 6.67 50.88
N LYS A 288 20.38 6.01 50.68
CA LYS A 288 21.00 5.82 49.36
C LYS A 288 20.04 5.19 48.34
N VAL A 289 19.19 4.25 48.77
CA VAL A 289 18.28 3.50 47.89
C VAL A 289 17.13 4.37 47.39
N ALA A 290 16.51 5.16 48.27
CA ALA A 290 15.39 6.04 47.87
C ALA A 290 15.84 7.15 46.91
N ASN A 291 17.07 7.68 47.08
CA ASN A 291 17.67 8.61 46.12
C ASN A 291 17.80 7.97 44.72
N VAL A 292 18.40 6.79 44.58
CA VAL A 292 18.57 6.15 43.25
C VAL A 292 17.23 5.84 42.57
N LEU A 293 16.22 5.41 43.34
CA LEU A 293 14.89 5.12 42.79
C LEU A 293 14.17 6.40 42.30
N LEU A 294 14.34 7.53 42.97
CA LEU A 294 13.88 8.84 42.47
C LEU A 294 14.69 9.33 41.27
N GLY A 295 15.99 9.03 41.22
CA GLY A 295 16.83 9.23 40.04
C GLY A 295 16.29 8.46 38.82
N LEU A 296 15.93 7.19 39.01
CA LEU A 296 15.31 6.34 37.99
C LEU A 296 13.91 6.83 37.57
N TYR A 297 13.08 7.29 38.52
CA TYR A 297 11.79 7.92 38.21
C TYR A 297 11.94 9.16 37.32
N HIS A 298 12.90 10.04 37.62
CA HIS A 298 13.12 11.23 36.82
C HIS A 298 13.76 10.93 35.45
N LEU A 299 14.57 9.87 35.36
CA LEU A 299 15.10 9.38 34.08
C LEU A 299 13.98 8.81 33.19
N ASP A 300 13.11 7.96 33.74
CA ASP A 300 11.91 7.45 33.05
C ASP A 300 10.92 8.57 32.66
N SER A 301 10.82 9.61 33.49
CA SER A 301 10.05 10.81 33.16
C SER A 301 10.67 11.61 32.02
N SER A 302 12.00 11.78 31.99
CA SER A 302 12.69 12.47 30.89
C SER A 302 12.47 11.77 29.54
N ALA A 303 12.38 10.43 29.50
CA ALA A 303 12.14 9.66 28.28
C ALA A 303 10.75 9.84 27.64
N LYS A 304 9.85 10.66 28.22
CA LYS A 304 8.55 11.05 27.63
C LYS A 304 8.64 12.29 26.75
N TYR A 305 9.74 13.04 26.88
CA TYR A 305 9.99 14.34 26.26
C TYR A 305 11.04 14.21 25.15
N HIS A 306 11.02 15.13 24.19
CA HIS A 306 12.04 15.20 23.16
C HIS A 306 13.33 15.84 23.72
N THR A 307 14.48 15.54 23.13
CA THR A 307 15.79 16.02 23.61
C THR A 307 15.94 17.54 23.60
N SER A 308 15.19 18.22 22.74
CA SER A 308 15.16 19.68 22.63
C SER A 308 14.22 20.35 23.64
N ASP A 309 13.36 19.58 24.33
CA ASP A 309 12.38 20.14 25.28
C ASP A 309 13.10 20.61 26.57
N PRO A 310 12.81 21.82 27.11
CA PRO A 310 13.35 22.26 28.39
C PRO A 310 13.02 21.31 29.56
N GLU A 311 11.85 20.66 29.53
CA GLU A 311 11.42 19.68 30.55
C GLU A 311 12.28 18.41 30.55
N PHE A 312 12.79 17.97 29.39
CA PHE A 312 13.78 16.89 29.30
C PHE A 312 15.05 17.25 30.10
N GLN A 313 15.58 18.44 29.86
CA GLN A 313 16.81 18.90 30.50
C GLN A 313 16.63 19.04 32.02
N GLU A 314 15.50 19.57 32.49
CA GLU A 314 15.23 19.69 33.93
C GLU A 314 15.11 18.32 34.60
N HIS A 315 14.32 17.39 34.03
CA HIS A 315 14.16 16.05 34.59
C HIS A 315 15.47 15.25 34.57
N TYR A 316 16.22 15.28 33.46
CA TYR A 316 17.50 14.58 33.37
C TYR A 316 18.55 15.14 34.34
N LYS A 317 18.61 16.46 34.51
CA LYS A 317 19.48 17.13 35.48
C LYS A 317 19.11 16.73 36.92
N LYS A 318 17.83 16.75 37.29
CA LYS A 318 17.36 16.25 38.60
C LYS A 318 17.77 14.79 38.81
N ALA A 319 17.52 13.91 37.84
CA ALA A 319 17.89 12.49 37.92
C ALA A 319 19.38 12.29 38.23
N MET A 320 20.27 12.90 37.43
CA MET A 320 21.70 12.64 37.51
C MET A 320 22.41 13.43 38.62
N THR A 321 22.15 14.74 38.76
CA THR A 321 22.92 15.61 39.67
C THR A 321 22.31 15.76 41.06
N GLN A 322 20.98 15.70 41.20
CA GLN A 322 20.34 15.82 42.51
C GLN A 322 20.25 14.48 43.24
N TYR A 323 19.88 13.40 42.52
CA TYR A 323 19.56 12.10 43.13
C TYR A 323 20.67 11.05 42.96
N ASN A 324 21.15 10.78 41.75
CA ASN A 324 22.20 9.77 41.55
C ASN A 324 23.56 10.22 42.14
N GLN A 325 23.95 11.50 41.98
CA GLN A 325 25.19 12.01 42.57
C GLN A 325 25.19 12.02 44.11
N THR A 326 24.04 12.27 44.77
CA THR A 326 23.95 12.23 46.23
C THR A 326 24.01 10.79 46.75
N ALA A 327 23.33 9.85 46.08
CA ALA A 327 23.49 8.42 46.36
C ALA A 327 24.95 7.95 46.20
N PHE A 328 25.67 8.40 45.16
CA PHE A 328 27.08 8.04 44.94
C PHE A 328 28.01 8.58 46.03
N LYS A 329 27.71 9.78 46.58
CA LYS A 329 28.43 10.34 47.74
C LYS A 329 28.16 9.58 49.04
N MET A 330 27.03 8.89 49.17
CA MET A 330 26.71 8.05 50.33
C MET A 330 27.34 6.65 50.24
N ASP A 331 27.41 6.08 49.04
CA ASP A 331 28.04 4.79 48.79
C ASP A 331 28.56 4.69 47.34
N ASN A 332 29.88 4.71 47.20
CA ASN A 332 30.56 4.61 45.91
C ASN A 332 30.67 3.18 45.37
N ARG A 333 30.23 2.16 46.12
CA ARG A 333 30.17 0.74 45.72
C ARG A 333 28.75 0.27 45.41
N PHE A 334 27.71 1.09 45.59
CA PHE A 334 26.33 0.64 45.39
C PHE A 334 26.04 0.36 43.90
N PRO A 335 25.81 -0.91 43.47
CA PRO A 335 25.88 -1.28 42.06
C PRO A 335 24.89 -0.55 41.15
N LEU A 336 23.68 -0.27 41.67
CA LEU A 336 22.65 0.41 40.90
C LEU A 336 23.00 1.89 40.64
N THR A 337 23.66 2.58 41.59
CA THR A 337 24.19 3.92 41.34
C THR A 337 25.31 3.88 40.30
N CYS A 338 26.22 2.91 40.40
CA CYS A 338 27.35 2.83 39.49
C CYS A 338 26.90 2.56 38.03
N ALA A 339 25.88 1.71 37.82
CA ALA A 339 25.28 1.50 36.50
C ALA A 339 24.47 2.71 35.98
N THR A 340 23.65 3.36 36.82
CA THR A 340 22.87 4.53 36.37
C THR A 340 23.76 5.75 36.09
N PHE A 341 24.78 5.99 36.92
CA PHE A 341 25.73 7.08 36.75
C PHE A 341 26.79 6.78 35.67
N GLY A 342 27.03 5.49 35.36
CA GLY A 342 27.79 5.07 34.17
C GLY A 342 27.17 5.59 32.87
N ASN A 343 25.85 5.45 32.69
CA ASN A 343 25.15 5.99 31.51
C ASN A 343 25.36 7.51 31.30
N TYR A 344 25.47 8.28 32.39
CA TYR A 344 25.78 9.71 32.34
C TYR A 344 27.22 9.99 31.85
N PHE A 345 28.21 9.19 32.28
CA PHE A 345 29.59 9.32 31.82
C PHE A 345 29.82 8.78 30.39
N LEU A 346 29.03 7.78 29.96
CA LEU A 346 29.01 7.29 28.57
C LEU A 346 28.63 8.41 27.59
N LEU A 347 27.54 9.13 27.87
CA LEU A 347 27.11 10.28 27.05
C LEU A 347 28.14 11.43 27.06
N ARG A 348 28.89 11.58 28.15
CA ARG A 348 29.99 12.55 28.28
C ARG A 348 31.35 12.05 27.76
N LYS A 349 31.41 10.86 27.14
CA LYS A 349 32.65 10.22 26.62
C LYS A 349 33.78 10.11 27.66
N ALA A 350 33.43 9.96 28.94
CA ALA A 350 34.38 9.97 30.06
C ALA A 350 34.81 8.54 30.42
N TRP A 351 35.57 7.91 29.53
CA TRP A 351 35.82 6.46 29.51
C TRP A 351 36.43 5.87 30.81
N PRO A 352 37.47 6.46 31.44
CA PRO A 352 38.07 5.85 32.65
C PRO A 352 37.10 5.85 33.84
N THR A 353 36.25 6.88 33.97
CA THR A 353 35.20 6.93 34.99
C THR A 353 34.05 5.98 34.70
N LEU A 354 33.65 5.84 33.43
CA LEU A 354 32.65 4.88 32.98
C LEU A 354 33.08 3.44 33.28
N GLU A 355 34.32 3.09 32.91
CA GLU A 355 34.86 1.74 33.06
C GLU A 355 34.96 1.34 34.54
N ARG A 356 35.55 2.19 35.39
CA ARG A 356 35.63 1.92 36.84
C ARG A 356 34.25 1.70 37.46
N LEU A 357 33.25 2.52 37.12
CA LEU A 357 31.89 2.38 37.63
C LEU A 357 31.20 1.12 37.09
N SER A 358 31.41 0.78 35.82
CA SER A 358 30.80 -0.40 35.19
C SER A 358 31.38 -1.71 35.76
N ARG A 359 32.70 -1.78 35.95
CA ARG A 359 33.38 -2.87 36.68
C ARG A 359 32.82 -3.00 38.11
N GLN A 360 32.77 -1.90 38.88
CA GLN A 360 32.20 -1.90 40.23
C GLN A 360 30.72 -2.33 40.29
N ALA A 361 29.92 -2.02 39.25
CA ALA A 361 28.53 -2.48 39.15
C ALA A 361 28.42 -3.99 38.87
N ILE A 362 29.34 -4.55 38.08
CA ILE A 362 29.45 -5.99 37.81
C ILE A 362 29.93 -6.75 39.05
N ASP A 363 30.97 -6.23 39.72
CA ASP A 363 31.66 -6.94 40.79
C ASP A 363 30.80 -7.08 42.06
N TYR A 364 30.07 -6.04 42.48
CA TYR A 364 29.34 -6.07 43.76
C TYR A 364 27.86 -6.51 43.65
N THR A 365 27.32 -6.75 42.44
CA THR A 365 25.87 -6.99 42.26
C THR A 365 25.38 -8.42 42.53
N ASP A 366 24.31 -8.54 43.33
CA ASP A 366 23.51 -9.76 43.47
C ASP A 366 22.48 -9.95 42.33
N VAL A 367 22.33 -8.96 41.44
CA VAL A 367 21.26 -8.89 40.44
C VAL A 367 21.83 -8.94 39.04
N ASN A 368 21.53 -10.03 38.31
CA ASN A 368 22.06 -10.26 36.95
C ASN A 368 21.66 -9.16 35.95
N ALA A 369 20.55 -8.46 36.14
CA ALA A 369 20.16 -7.31 35.32
C ALA A 369 21.16 -6.14 35.44
N ILE A 370 21.65 -5.84 36.64
CA ILE A 370 22.68 -4.77 36.85
C ILE A 370 24.03 -5.21 36.28
N ALA A 371 24.37 -6.51 36.36
CA ALA A 371 25.57 -7.04 35.70
C ALA A 371 25.46 -6.92 34.17
N SER A 372 24.28 -7.21 33.61
CA SER A 372 23.96 -7.01 32.19
C SER A 372 24.12 -5.54 31.77
N ASP A 373 23.63 -4.60 32.58
CA ASP A 373 23.77 -3.16 32.33
C ASP A 373 25.24 -2.71 32.40
N GLY A 374 26.01 -3.21 33.36
CA GLY A 374 27.45 -2.96 33.46
C GLY A 374 28.24 -3.51 32.26
N TRP A 375 27.96 -4.74 31.82
CA TRP A 375 28.58 -5.30 30.61
C TRP A 375 28.18 -4.54 29.35
N TYR A 376 26.93 -4.09 29.23
CA TYR A 376 26.46 -3.27 28.12
C TYR A 376 27.12 -1.88 28.07
N LEU A 377 27.38 -1.27 29.23
CA LEU A 377 28.13 -0.02 29.34
C LEU A 377 29.59 -0.15 28.87
N LEU A 378 30.26 -1.23 29.27
CA LEU A 378 31.60 -1.57 28.75
C LEU A 378 31.54 -1.85 27.25
N ALA A 379 30.58 -2.65 26.79
CA ALA A 379 30.41 -2.94 25.36
C ALA A 379 30.22 -1.67 24.52
N ARG A 380 29.49 -0.67 25.04
CA ARG A 380 29.36 0.65 24.39
C ARG A 380 30.60 1.53 24.48
N LYS A 381 31.44 1.44 25.52
CA LYS A 381 32.78 2.06 25.52
C LYS A 381 33.61 1.48 24.38
N GLU A 382 33.78 0.16 24.36
CA GLU A 382 34.61 -0.52 23.37
C GLU A 382 34.09 -0.32 21.94
N HIS A 383 32.77 -0.26 21.74
CA HIS A 383 32.17 0.07 20.44
C HIS A 383 32.46 1.52 20.00
N TYR A 384 32.52 2.50 20.91
CA TYR A 384 32.96 3.87 20.58
C TYR A 384 34.48 4.00 20.39
N GLU A 385 35.27 3.12 21.00
CA GLU A 385 36.73 3.04 20.84
C GLU A 385 37.15 2.11 19.67
N ASN A 386 36.18 1.56 18.93
CA ASN A 386 36.34 0.58 17.83
C ASN A 386 37.05 -0.75 18.22
N ASN A 387 37.07 -1.11 19.50
CA ASN A 387 37.58 -2.37 20.02
C ASN A 387 36.56 -3.51 19.81
N ILE A 388 36.33 -3.90 18.55
CA ILE A 388 35.26 -4.82 18.12
C ILE A 388 35.24 -6.15 18.89
N SER A 389 36.40 -6.73 19.20
CA SER A 389 36.50 -8.04 19.87
C SER A 389 35.93 -8.00 21.29
N ASP A 390 36.43 -7.09 22.12
CA ASP A 390 35.98 -6.92 23.50
C ASP A 390 34.55 -6.40 23.56
N ALA A 391 34.17 -5.48 22.65
CA ALA A 391 32.78 -5.04 22.50
C ALA A 391 31.83 -6.23 22.21
N THR A 392 32.23 -7.16 21.34
CA THR A 392 31.44 -8.35 20.99
C THR A 392 31.28 -9.29 22.19
N ASP A 393 32.35 -9.57 22.93
CA ASP A 393 32.28 -10.39 24.14
C ASP A 393 31.42 -9.70 25.22
N PHE A 394 31.63 -8.41 25.48
CA PHE A 394 30.85 -7.67 26.46
C PHE A 394 29.35 -7.59 26.10
N TYR A 395 28.96 -7.43 24.83
CA TYR A 395 27.55 -7.55 24.43
C TYR A 395 27.02 -8.97 24.63
N ASN A 396 27.78 -10.01 24.26
CA ASN A 396 27.37 -11.41 24.48
C ASN A 396 27.19 -11.71 25.99
N ARG A 397 28.10 -11.23 26.85
CA ARG A 397 28.01 -11.33 28.33
C ARG A 397 26.80 -10.57 28.88
N ALA A 398 26.53 -9.37 28.35
CA ALA A 398 25.36 -8.56 28.73
C ALA A 398 24.05 -9.30 28.40
N ASP A 399 23.97 -9.95 27.25
CA ASP A 399 22.78 -10.70 26.84
C ASP A 399 22.60 -11.99 27.67
N GLN A 400 23.66 -12.80 27.81
CA GLN A 400 23.67 -14.02 28.62
C GLN A 400 23.27 -13.76 30.09
N ALA A 401 23.69 -12.63 30.67
CA ALA A 401 23.33 -12.24 32.04
C ALA A 401 21.81 -12.05 32.25
N ARG A 402 21.02 -11.76 31.19
CA ARG A 402 19.54 -11.70 31.28
C ARG A 402 18.83 -12.97 30.79
N GLY A 403 19.56 -13.96 30.30
CA GLY A 403 19.01 -15.22 29.80
C GLY A 403 19.35 -15.55 28.34
N GLY A 404 20.20 -14.74 27.69
CA GLY A 404 20.69 -14.98 26.34
C GLY A 404 19.59 -14.89 25.26
N ASP A 405 19.83 -15.62 24.17
CA ASP A 405 19.03 -15.73 22.96
C ASP A 405 17.50 -15.55 23.10
N GLU A 406 16.84 -16.10 24.13
CA GLU A 406 15.37 -16.05 24.28
C GLU A 406 14.84 -15.01 25.28
N LYS A 407 15.64 -14.53 26.25
CA LYS A 407 15.19 -13.62 27.33
C LYS A 407 16.12 -12.44 27.62
N GLY A 408 17.21 -12.34 26.88
CA GLY A 408 18.33 -11.44 27.11
C GLY A 408 18.04 -9.95 26.84
N TYR A 409 19.10 -9.18 26.66
CA TYR A 409 19.05 -7.73 26.58
C TYR A 409 18.99 -7.24 25.13
N LEU A 410 17.80 -6.86 24.66
CA LEU A 410 17.55 -6.38 23.29
C LEU A 410 18.60 -5.36 22.78
N PRO A 411 18.99 -4.31 23.53
CA PRO A 411 20.04 -3.38 23.08
C PRO A 411 21.43 -4.02 22.92
N ALA A 412 21.77 -5.05 23.70
CA ALA A 412 23.00 -5.80 23.51
C ALA A 412 22.92 -6.75 22.30
N LYS A 413 21.78 -7.41 22.06
CA LYS A 413 21.57 -8.21 20.84
C LYS A 413 21.70 -7.34 19.58
N PHE A 414 21.15 -6.12 19.62
CA PHE A 414 21.24 -5.17 18.52
C PHE A 414 22.66 -4.62 18.33
N GLY A 415 23.36 -4.21 19.39
CA GLY A 415 24.78 -3.82 19.32
C GLY A 415 25.67 -4.93 18.77
N ALA A 416 25.43 -6.18 19.17
CA ALA A 416 26.10 -7.37 18.65
C ALA A 416 25.65 -7.80 17.23
N ALA A 417 24.66 -7.13 16.63
CA ALA A 417 24.34 -7.21 15.21
C ALA A 417 25.01 -6.05 14.44
N GLN A 418 25.03 -4.83 14.98
CA GLN A 418 25.77 -3.69 14.41
C GLN A 418 27.26 -4.01 14.24
N LEU A 419 27.91 -4.58 15.26
CA LEU A 419 29.31 -5.02 15.15
C LEU A 419 29.54 -6.05 14.04
N LYS A 420 28.57 -6.94 13.78
CA LYS A 420 28.67 -7.91 12.68
C LYS A 420 28.59 -7.25 11.30
N VAL A 421 27.76 -6.21 11.15
CA VAL A 421 27.75 -5.40 9.93
C VAL A 421 29.10 -4.71 9.76
N ALA A 422 29.66 -4.14 10.84
CA ALA A 422 30.99 -3.52 10.81
C ALA A 422 32.14 -4.49 10.48
N THR A 423 32.03 -5.79 10.84
CA THR A 423 32.98 -6.84 10.42
C THR A 423 32.62 -7.50 9.07
N ASN A 424 31.65 -6.97 8.33
CA ASN A 424 31.14 -7.53 7.08
C ASN A 424 30.58 -8.97 7.18
N ASP A 425 30.19 -9.41 8.38
CA ASP A 425 29.43 -10.65 8.60
C ASP A 425 27.93 -10.38 8.39
N LEU A 426 27.57 -10.05 7.15
CA LEU A 426 26.21 -9.64 6.80
C LEU A 426 25.20 -10.77 7.02
N ALA A 427 25.58 -12.02 6.74
CA ALA A 427 24.74 -13.19 6.98
C ALA A 427 24.48 -13.42 8.48
N GLY A 428 25.52 -13.34 9.31
CA GLY A 428 25.40 -13.47 10.76
C GLY A 428 24.72 -12.27 11.43
N ALA A 429 24.78 -11.08 10.82
CA ALA A 429 24.00 -9.91 11.23
C ALA A 429 22.51 -10.12 10.93
N LYS A 430 22.17 -10.54 9.70
CA LYS A 430 20.79 -10.82 9.26
C LYS A 430 20.11 -11.87 10.15
N PHE A 431 20.77 -13.00 10.42
CA PHE A 431 20.23 -14.03 11.31
C PHE A 431 19.92 -13.49 12.73
N ARG A 432 20.80 -12.67 13.31
CA ARG A 432 20.55 -12.02 14.61
C ARG A 432 19.39 -11.03 14.55
N LEU A 433 19.28 -10.25 13.48
CA LEU A 433 18.21 -9.27 13.29
C LEU A 433 16.86 -9.93 13.03
N GLU A 434 16.79 -10.99 12.22
CA GLU A 434 15.57 -11.80 12.04
C GLU A 434 15.10 -12.41 13.36
N LYS A 435 16.02 -12.91 14.20
CA LYS A 435 15.70 -13.39 15.54
C LYS A 435 15.18 -12.28 16.46
N ILE A 436 15.74 -11.06 16.38
CA ILE A 436 15.23 -9.89 17.11
C ILE A 436 13.82 -9.51 16.62
N VAL A 437 13.60 -9.40 15.30
CA VAL A 437 12.34 -8.94 14.70
C VAL A 437 11.20 -9.95 14.91
N SER A 438 11.51 -11.25 14.94
CA SER A 438 10.53 -12.31 15.24
C SER A 438 10.16 -12.38 16.73
N GLN A 439 11.09 -12.08 17.65
CA GLN A 439 10.79 -11.93 19.08
C GLN A 439 10.04 -10.63 19.39
N THR A 440 10.44 -9.52 18.74
CA THR A 440 9.94 -8.16 19.00
C THR A 440 9.99 -7.31 17.73
N LYS A 441 8.84 -6.74 17.31
CA LYS A 441 8.81 -5.73 16.24
C LYS A 441 9.45 -4.42 16.70
N ASN A 442 10.77 -4.33 16.58
CA ASN A 442 11.58 -3.20 16.99
C ASN A 442 12.09 -2.41 15.78
N VAL A 443 11.96 -1.08 15.82
CA VAL A 443 12.10 -0.21 14.63
C VAL A 443 13.51 -0.26 14.07
N GLU A 444 14.53 -0.06 14.90
CA GLU A 444 15.93 -0.02 14.48
C GLU A 444 16.40 -1.38 13.91
N ALA A 445 15.83 -2.48 14.43
CA ALA A 445 16.11 -3.83 13.94
C ALA A 445 15.44 -4.11 12.59
N GLN A 446 14.20 -3.63 12.40
CA GLN A 446 13.51 -3.71 11.11
C GLN A 446 14.16 -2.80 10.05
N THR A 447 14.58 -1.60 10.42
CA THR A 447 15.33 -0.65 9.57
C THR A 447 16.65 -1.26 9.10
N LEU A 448 17.52 -1.68 10.02
CA LEU A 448 18.82 -2.24 9.66
C LEU A 448 18.68 -3.53 8.82
N LEU A 449 17.74 -4.41 9.16
CA LEU A 449 17.49 -5.62 8.37
C LEU A 449 16.91 -5.31 6.98
N GLY A 450 16.02 -4.32 6.87
CA GLY A 450 15.45 -3.88 5.60
C GLY A 450 16.50 -3.29 4.66
N ILE A 451 17.37 -2.40 5.18
CA ILE A 451 18.49 -1.83 4.43
C ILE A 451 19.48 -2.93 4.01
N LEU A 452 19.84 -3.85 4.91
CA LEU A 452 20.72 -4.99 4.57
C LEU A 452 20.12 -5.93 3.51
N TYR A 453 18.79 -6.01 3.35
CA TYR A 453 18.18 -6.73 2.22
C TYR A 453 18.09 -5.89 0.94
N ALA A 454 18.02 -4.56 1.05
CA ALA A 454 18.09 -3.65 -0.08
C ALA A 454 19.49 -3.67 -0.72
N GLU A 455 20.54 -3.55 0.09
CA GLU A 455 21.93 -3.56 -0.40
C GLU A 455 22.35 -4.89 -1.02
N ASP A 456 21.92 -6.04 -0.47
CA ASP A 456 22.15 -7.36 -1.10
C ASP A 456 21.49 -7.51 -2.47
N PHE A 457 20.43 -6.73 -2.75
CA PHE A 457 19.74 -6.69 -4.03
C PHE A 457 20.40 -5.66 -4.98
N PHE A 458 20.76 -4.47 -4.48
CA PHE A 458 21.46 -3.45 -5.27
C PHE A 458 22.86 -3.89 -5.71
N THR A 459 23.63 -4.53 -4.83
CA THR A 459 24.94 -5.11 -5.19
C THR A 459 24.81 -6.20 -6.25
N GLU A 460 23.74 -7.00 -6.21
CA GLU A 460 23.45 -8.03 -7.21
C GLU A 460 23.04 -7.48 -8.58
N GLN A 461 22.33 -6.34 -8.64
CA GLN A 461 22.00 -5.69 -9.91
C GLN A 461 23.24 -5.32 -10.74
N HIS A 462 24.34 -5.00 -10.04
CA HIS A 462 25.66 -4.68 -10.59
C HIS A 462 26.61 -5.89 -10.70
N ALA A 463 26.21 -7.08 -10.25
CA ALA A 463 27.02 -8.28 -10.37
C ALA A 463 27.08 -8.78 -11.84
N ALA A 464 28.22 -9.36 -12.22
CA ALA A 464 28.47 -9.85 -13.58
C ALA A 464 27.62 -11.08 -13.96
N VAL A 465 27.10 -11.79 -12.96
CA VAL A 465 26.02 -12.77 -13.07
C VAL A 465 24.93 -12.28 -12.13
N ARG A 466 23.66 -12.27 -12.57
CA ARG A 466 22.53 -11.80 -11.76
C ARG A 466 21.75 -12.98 -11.21
N GLU A 467 21.77 -13.17 -9.90
CA GLU A 467 20.86 -14.08 -9.19
C GLU A 467 19.47 -13.45 -8.99
N ASP A 468 18.41 -14.28 -8.91
CA ASP A 468 17.04 -13.82 -8.61
C ASP A 468 16.89 -13.53 -7.11
N LYS A 469 17.37 -12.35 -6.70
CA LYS A 469 17.14 -11.77 -5.36
C LYS A 469 15.83 -10.98 -5.25
N THR A 470 14.82 -11.27 -6.09
CA THR A 470 13.49 -10.68 -5.88
C THR A 470 12.79 -11.10 -4.58
N PRO A 471 13.05 -12.25 -3.90
CA PRO A 471 12.52 -12.49 -2.56
C PRO A 471 13.13 -11.53 -1.52
N GLU A 472 14.43 -11.24 -1.61
CA GLU A 472 15.16 -10.30 -0.75
C GLU A 472 14.64 -8.87 -0.94
N MET A 473 14.45 -8.43 -2.19
CA MET A 473 13.76 -7.17 -2.52
C MET A 473 12.38 -7.07 -1.84
N LYS A 474 11.58 -8.15 -1.90
CA LYS A 474 10.25 -8.21 -1.26
C LYS A 474 10.31 -8.24 0.27
N LYS A 475 11.36 -8.83 0.88
CA LYS A 475 11.63 -8.74 2.32
C LYS A 475 12.00 -7.29 2.71
N ALA A 476 12.88 -6.63 1.96
CA ALA A 476 13.30 -5.26 2.19
C ALA A 476 12.11 -4.30 2.17
N ILE A 477 11.34 -4.28 1.07
CA ILE A 477 10.13 -3.45 0.91
C ILE A 477 9.16 -3.68 2.09
N LYS A 478 8.91 -4.93 2.47
CA LYS A 478 8.00 -5.25 3.58
C LYS A 478 8.51 -4.71 4.92
N LEU A 479 9.80 -4.84 5.22
CA LEU A 479 10.38 -4.37 6.49
C LEU A 479 10.40 -2.84 6.58
N LEU A 480 10.71 -2.16 5.48
CA LEU A 480 10.77 -0.69 5.42
C LEU A 480 9.37 -0.06 5.45
N GLU A 481 8.36 -0.64 4.79
CA GLU A 481 6.96 -0.20 4.95
C GLU A 481 6.41 -0.53 6.35
N ASP A 482 6.78 -1.67 6.98
CA ASP A 482 6.47 -1.96 8.39
C ASP A 482 7.09 -0.91 9.34
N VAL A 483 8.19 -0.25 8.97
CA VAL A 483 8.81 0.88 9.70
C VAL A 483 8.05 2.18 9.43
N ARG A 484 7.76 2.50 8.17
CA ARG A 484 6.99 3.70 7.76
C ARG A 484 5.60 3.74 8.42
N LEU A 485 4.91 2.60 8.50
CA LEU A 485 3.64 2.44 9.23
C LEU A 485 3.75 2.71 10.74
N GLN A 486 4.95 2.62 11.33
CA GLN A 486 5.17 2.94 12.74
C GLN A 486 5.46 4.42 12.98
N TRP A 487 6.01 5.15 12.00
CA TRP A 487 6.09 6.62 12.04
C TRP A 487 4.69 7.26 12.04
N MET A 488 3.77 6.70 11.23
CA MET A 488 2.37 7.12 11.14
C MET A 488 1.54 6.87 12.43
N ASN A 489 2.14 6.31 13.48
CA ASN A 489 1.46 6.05 14.76
C ASN A 489 1.76 7.16 15.79
N PRO A 490 0.81 8.08 16.06
CA PRO A 490 1.05 9.24 16.93
C PRO A 490 1.37 8.88 18.38
N LYS A 491 1.10 7.62 18.81
CA LYS A 491 1.46 7.13 20.15
C LYS A 491 2.95 6.79 20.29
N LYS A 492 3.69 6.61 19.19
CA LYS A 492 5.11 6.23 19.22
C LYS A 492 6.08 7.42 19.10
N LYS A 493 5.67 8.55 18.51
CA LYS A 493 6.53 9.74 18.30
C LYS A 493 7.93 9.42 17.74
N ILE A 494 8.01 8.54 16.74
CA ILE A 494 9.27 8.20 16.07
C ILE A 494 9.56 9.26 15.00
N GLN A 495 10.80 9.76 14.93
CA GLN A 495 11.24 10.61 13.83
C GLN A 495 11.41 9.77 12.55
N PRO A 496 10.91 10.23 11.38
CA PRO A 496 11.22 9.61 10.10
C PRO A 496 12.72 9.60 9.81
N ASP A 497 13.16 8.64 8.99
CA ASP A 497 14.54 8.52 8.51
C ASP A 497 14.56 8.64 6.97
N PRO A 498 15.21 9.66 6.39
CA PRO A 498 15.25 9.83 4.93
C PRO A 498 15.95 8.65 4.24
N ASN A 499 16.90 7.97 4.90
CA ASN A 499 17.61 6.82 4.33
C ASN A 499 16.67 5.64 4.06
N VAL A 500 15.66 5.44 4.91
CA VAL A 500 14.62 4.42 4.70
C VAL A 500 13.77 4.76 3.47
N LEU A 501 13.41 6.02 3.26
CA LEU A 501 12.65 6.46 2.10
C LEU A 501 13.47 6.42 0.80
N LEU A 502 14.76 6.79 0.83
CA LEU A 502 15.66 6.69 -0.33
C LEU A 502 15.87 5.22 -0.76
N ASN A 503 16.09 4.32 0.19
CA ASN A 503 16.17 2.88 -0.08
C ASN A 503 14.84 2.34 -0.64
N LEU A 504 13.72 2.71 -0.05
CA LEU A 504 12.39 2.30 -0.51
C LEU A 504 12.05 2.86 -1.90
N ALA A 505 12.50 4.08 -2.23
CA ALA A 505 12.37 4.68 -3.55
C ALA A 505 13.13 3.87 -4.60
N ARG A 506 14.41 3.54 -4.35
CA ARG A 506 15.23 2.73 -5.26
C ARG A 506 14.71 1.29 -5.41
N LEU A 507 14.12 0.71 -4.35
CA LEU A 507 13.42 -0.58 -4.43
C LEU A 507 12.13 -0.53 -5.27
N TYR A 508 11.49 0.65 -5.40
CA TYR A 508 10.27 0.84 -6.19
C TYR A 508 10.50 1.36 -7.61
N GLU A 509 11.73 1.72 -7.99
CA GLU A 509 12.09 2.36 -9.27
C GLU A 509 11.54 1.61 -10.49
N ALA A 510 11.73 0.29 -10.56
CA ALA A 510 11.32 -0.53 -11.71
C ALA A 510 9.84 -1.00 -11.64
N ASP A 511 9.39 -1.47 -10.47
CA ASP A 511 8.07 -2.11 -10.30
C ASP A 511 6.93 -1.11 -10.01
N ALA A 512 7.23 0.06 -9.43
CA ALA A 512 6.23 1.00 -8.91
C ALA A 512 6.73 2.47 -8.87
N PRO A 513 7.08 3.08 -10.02
CA PRO A 513 7.70 4.42 -10.07
C PRO A 513 6.86 5.52 -9.39
N GLU A 514 5.53 5.42 -9.39
CA GLU A 514 4.63 6.33 -8.65
C GLU A 514 4.93 6.35 -7.14
N LYS A 515 5.22 5.18 -6.55
CA LYS A 515 5.61 5.08 -5.13
C LYS A 515 7.03 5.57 -4.89
N SER A 516 7.93 5.35 -5.86
CA SER A 516 9.30 5.86 -5.80
C SER A 516 9.28 7.40 -5.72
N LEU A 517 8.55 8.04 -6.64
CA LEU A 517 8.31 9.48 -6.64
C LEU A 517 7.70 9.98 -5.32
N GLN A 518 6.68 9.30 -4.78
CA GLN A 518 6.11 9.67 -3.46
C GLN A 518 7.12 9.58 -2.31
N CYS A 519 8.03 8.61 -2.33
CA CYS A 519 9.08 8.49 -1.32
C CYS A 519 10.11 9.62 -1.47
N LEU A 520 10.53 9.94 -2.69
CA LEU A 520 11.45 11.06 -2.94
C LEU A 520 10.83 12.43 -2.59
N GLN A 521 9.54 12.64 -2.87
CA GLN A 521 8.83 13.86 -2.46
C GLN A 521 8.67 13.99 -0.93
N GLN A 522 8.60 12.86 -0.20
CA GLN A 522 8.63 12.88 1.27
C GLN A 522 10.04 13.19 1.80
N VAL A 523 11.11 12.79 1.10
CA VAL A 523 12.48 13.23 1.43
C VAL A 523 12.67 14.71 1.08
N GLU A 524 12.20 15.17 -0.07
CA GLU A 524 12.21 16.59 -0.47
C GLU A 524 11.60 17.49 0.63
N GLN A 525 10.44 17.10 1.19
CA GLN A 525 9.82 17.79 2.32
C GLN A 525 10.67 17.73 3.60
N MET A 526 11.22 16.56 3.96
CA MET A 526 12.06 16.41 5.16
C MET A 526 13.36 17.21 5.10
N GLU A 527 13.95 17.40 3.91
CA GLU A 527 15.12 18.25 3.73
C GLU A 527 14.75 19.75 3.73
N LEU A 528 13.62 20.14 3.13
CA LEU A 528 13.09 21.52 3.20
C LEU A 528 12.70 21.97 4.63
N ASP A 529 12.22 21.03 5.45
CA ASP A 529 11.92 21.25 6.88
C ASP A 529 13.18 21.37 7.76
N GLN A 530 14.35 20.95 7.26
CA GLN A 530 15.65 21.11 7.95
C GLN A 530 16.36 22.44 7.62
N ILE A 531 15.94 23.15 6.57
CA ILE A 531 16.47 24.48 6.22
C ILE A 531 16.04 25.49 7.30
N PRO A 532 16.96 26.24 7.93
CA PRO A 532 16.62 27.28 8.90
C PRO A 532 15.68 28.34 8.31
N ASP A 533 14.78 28.89 9.13
CA ASP A 533 13.91 29.99 8.69
C ASP A 533 14.70 31.25 8.24
N GLU A 534 15.94 31.42 8.72
CA GLU A 534 16.86 32.50 8.31
C GLU A 534 17.41 32.34 6.87
N ASP A 535 17.37 31.14 6.29
CA ASP A 535 17.81 30.85 4.92
C ASP A 535 16.63 30.85 3.89
N ARG A 536 15.40 31.16 4.34
CA ARG A 536 14.20 31.18 3.48
C ARG A 536 14.05 32.53 2.77
N PRO A 537 13.69 32.59 1.47
CA PRO A 537 13.56 33.86 0.76
C PRO A 537 12.38 34.72 1.24
N ASP A 538 12.65 35.87 1.86
CA ASP A 538 11.64 36.82 2.36
C ASP A 538 10.80 37.51 1.25
N ASP A 539 11.38 37.72 0.06
CA ASP A 539 10.88 38.64 -0.98
C ASP A 539 10.17 37.95 -2.19
N VAL A 540 9.46 36.83 -1.99
CA VAL A 540 8.83 36.07 -3.11
C VAL A 540 7.33 35.81 -2.88
N GLU A 541 6.48 36.53 -3.63
CA GLU A 541 5.01 36.43 -3.54
C GLU A 541 4.41 35.11 -4.09
N ASP A 542 5.16 34.35 -4.90
CA ASP A 542 4.71 33.06 -5.47
C ASP A 542 5.43 31.88 -4.79
N GLU A 543 4.69 31.09 -4.02
CA GLU A 543 5.18 29.89 -3.33
C GLU A 543 5.91 28.92 -4.28
N ASN A 544 5.55 28.86 -5.56
CA ASN A 544 6.21 27.98 -6.52
C ASN A 544 7.63 28.46 -6.86
N ALA A 545 7.82 29.77 -6.98
CA ALA A 545 9.12 30.38 -7.21
C ALA A 545 10.01 30.31 -5.96
N ALA A 546 9.43 30.52 -4.76
CA ALA A 546 10.14 30.32 -3.49
C ALA A 546 10.63 28.87 -3.35
N ASN A 547 9.75 27.89 -3.61
CA ASN A 547 10.12 26.46 -3.62
C ASN A 547 11.15 26.11 -4.71
N ALA A 548 11.13 26.77 -5.87
CA ALA A 548 12.16 26.57 -6.90
C ALA A 548 13.55 27.05 -6.43
N ILE A 549 13.64 28.17 -5.73
CA ILE A 549 14.88 28.70 -5.16
C ILE A 549 15.38 27.80 -4.01
N LEU A 550 14.48 27.36 -3.13
CA LEU A 550 14.80 26.41 -2.04
C LEU A 550 15.28 25.06 -2.58
N ARG A 551 14.75 24.58 -3.71
CA ARG A 551 15.27 23.35 -4.37
C ARG A 551 16.73 23.46 -4.82
N GLU A 552 17.24 24.66 -5.07
CA GLU A 552 18.65 24.85 -5.41
C GLU A 552 19.59 24.66 -4.19
N SER A 553 19.09 24.61 -2.96
CA SER A 553 19.88 24.25 -1.77
C SER A 553 19.80 22.76 -1.40
N LEU A 554 18.94 21.99 -2.07
CA LEU A 554 18.77 20.55 -1.84
C LEU A 554 19.80 19.72 -2.63
N PRO A 555 20.08 18.46 -2.21
CA PRO A 555 20.99 17.56 -2.93
C PRO A 555 20.58 17.36 -4.41
N PRO A 556 21.42 17.73 -5.40
CA PRO A 556 21.06 17.67 -6.81
C PRO A 556 20.65 16.28 -7.31
N GLN A 557 21.16 15.22 -6.68
CA GLN A 557 20.82 13.83 -6.96
C GLN A 557 19.33 13.56 -6.69
N LEU A 558 18.77 14.11 -5.61
CA LEU A 558 17.35 13.97 -5.25
C LEU A 558 16.47 14.64 -6.31
N ILE A 559 16.79 15.88 -6.66
CA ILE A 559 16.02 16.67 -7.64
C ILE A 559 16.12 16.08 -9.05
N ASN A 560 17.30 15.61 -9.48
CA ASN A 560 17.48 14.87 -10.73
C ASN A 560 16.60 13.61 -10.80
N ASN A 561 16.49 12.85 -9.71
CA ASN A 561 15.71 11.62 -9.70
C ASN A 561 14.20 11.89 -9.68
N ILE A 562 13.74 12.91 -8.95
CA ILE A 562 12.36 13.39 -9.02
C ILE A 562 12.04 13.85 -10.45
N ALA A 563 12.92 14.64 -11.08
CA ALA A 563 12.77 15.10 -12.46
C ALA A 563 12.72 13.95 -13.48
N ALA A 564 13.50 12.88 -13.27
CA ALA A 564 13.46 11.68 -14.11
C ALA A 564 12.09 10.97 -14.04
N PHE A 565 11.45 10.89 -12.86
CA PHE A 565 10.08 10.37 -12.74
C PHE A 565 9.03 11.33 -13.33
N GLN A 566 9.21 12.65 -13.25
CA GLN A 566 8.33 13.60 -13.96
C GLN A 566 8.47 13.46 -15.49
N PHE A 567 9.69 13.19 -15.99
CA PHE A 567 9.93 12.88 -17.40
C PHE A 567 9.27 11.56 -17.83
N GLN A 568 9.38 10.50 -17.02
CA GLN A 568 8.73 9.21 -17.27
C GLN A 568 7.20 9.30 -17.28
N THR A 569 6.62 10.21 -16.49
CA THR A 569 5.18 10.51 -16.46
C THR A 569 4.74 11.57 -17.49
N GLU A 570 5.62 11.87 -18.47
CA GLU A 570 5.40 12.77 -19.61
C GLU A 570 5.13 14.24 -19.23
N ARG A 571 5.46 14.65 -18.00
CA ARG A 571 5.35 16.03 -17.49
C ARG A 571 6.62 16.82 -17.78
N TYR A 572 6.97 16.93 -19.06
CA TYR A 572 8.28 17.41 -19.51
C TYR A 572 8.63 18.81 -19.01
N GLN A 573 7.67 19.74 -18.93
CA GLN A 573 7.89 21.09 -18.39
C GLN A 573 8.36 21.05 -16.92
N GLN A 574 7.67 20.29 -16.06
CA GLN A 574 8.04 20.16 -14.64
C GLN A 574 9.40 19.45 -14.49
N ALA A 575 9.66 18.44 -15.32
CA ALA A 575 10.96 17.77 -15.36
C ALA A 575 12.08 18.75 -15.75
N ARG A 576 11.88 19.57 -16.78
CA ARG A 576 12.84 20.58 -17.27
C ARG A 576 13.15 21.63 -16.20
N GLU A 577 12.13 22.14 -15.52
CA GLU A 577 12.27 23.10 -14.42
C GLU A 577 13.07 22.50 -13.26
N LEU A 578 12.77 21.25 -12.86
CA LEU A 578 13.53 20.54 -11.82
C LEU A 578 14.98 20.21 -12.24
N PHE A 579 15.22 19.78 -13.49
CA PHE A 579 16.60 19.56 -13.98
C PHE A 579 17.40 20.86 -14.00
N GLN A 580 16.78 22.00 -14.32
CA GLN A 580 17.44 23.30 -14.24
C GLN A 580 17.76 23.69 -12.79
N SER A 581 16.83 23.48 -11.85
CA SER A 581 17.09 23.67 -10.41
C SER A 581 18.21 22.77 -9.89
N ALA A 582 18.26 21.50 -10.32
CA ALA A 582 19.33 20.57 -9.97
C ALA A 582 20.69 21.01 -10.53
N LEU A 583 20.73 21.53 -11.77
CA LEU A 583 21.94 22.06 -12.39
C LEU A 583 22.47 23.30 -11.64
N ASN A 584 21.57 24.20 -11.22
CA ASN A 584 21.92 25.36 -10.40
C ASN A 584 22.43 24.92 -9.01
N GLY A 585 21.81 23.89 -8.42
CA GLY A 585 22.25 23.26 -7.18
C GLY A 585 23.64 22.64 -7.26
N CYS A 586 23.99 21.98 -8.39
CA CYS A 586 25.34 21.44 -8.59
C CYS A 586 26.44 22.50 -8.50
N VAL A 587 26.18 23.74 -8.96
CA VAL A 587 27.13 24.85 -8.82
C VAL A 587 27.31 25.20 -7.33
N LYS A 588 26.20 25.37 -6.59
CA LYS A 588 26.23 25.69 -5.15
C LYS A 588 26.83 24.59 -4.26
N VAL A 589 26.81 23.33 -4.72
CA VAL A 589 27.44 22.19 -4.04
C VAL A 589 28.93 22.09 -4.37
N GLY A 590 29.32 22.32 -5.62
CA GLY A 590 30.74 22.34 -6.03
C GLY A 590 31.56 23.45 -5.39
N ASP A 591 30.92 24.52 -4.90
CA ASP A 591 31.53 25.57 -4.07
C ASP A 591 31.67 25.20 -2.58
N LYS A 592 31.13 24.04 -2.14
CA LYS A 592 30.98 23.66 -0.72
C LYS A 592 31.58 22.31 -0.33
N ASP A 593 31.57 21.32 -1.21
CA ASP A 593 31.89 19.92 -0.87
C ASP A 593 32.75 19.25 -1.96
N ASP A 594 34.04 19.07 -1.66
CA ASP A 594 35.04 18.45 -2.55
C ASP A 594 34.84 16.92 -2.73
N GLU A 595 34.04 16.24 -1.90
CA GLU A 595 33.80 14.79 -2.03
C GLU A 595 32.77 14.44 -3.12
N ILE A 596 31.96 15.41 -3.55
CA ILE A 596 30.90 15.21 -4.55
C ILE A 596 31.43 15.54 -5.96
N ASP A 597 31.41 14.56 -6.86
CA ASP A 597 31.74 14.77 -8.28
C ASP A 597 30.65 15.59 -9.00
N ALA A 598 30.74 16.91 -8.82
CA ALA A 598 29.87 17.89 -9.47
C ALA A 598 30.02 17.89 -11.00
N ASP A 599 31.15 17.42 -11.57
CA ASP A 599 31.34 17.31 -13.02
C ASP A 599 30.51 16.16 -13.61
N ALA A 600 30.53 14.98 -12.98
CA ALA A 600 29.68 13.85 -13.35
C ALA A 600 28.18 14.16 -13.15
N LEU A 601 27.82 14.87 -12.08
CA LEU A 601 26.43 15.30 -11.85
C LEU A 601 25.96 16.31 -12.91
N VAL A 602 26.74 17.37 -13.17
CA VAL A 602 26.45 18.34 -14.24
C VAL A 602 26.31 17.65 -15.60
N THR A 603 27.15 16.64 -15.88
CA THR A 603 27.10 15.85 -17.12
C THR A 603 25.80 15.07 -17.23
N THR A 604 25.41 14.34 -16.18
CA THR A 604 24.19 13.52 -16.16
C THR A 604 22.93 14.39 -16.22
N ILE A 605 22.87 15.48 -15.44
CA ILE A 605 21.74 16.41 -15.40
C ILE A 605 21.60 17.14 -16.74
N SER A 606 22.69 17.57 -17.36
CA SER A 606 22.67 18.23 -18.67
C SER A 606 22.22 17.28 -19.79
N TYR A 607 22.62 16.00 -19.74
CA TYR A 607 22.09 14.98 -20.65
C TYR A 607 20.59 14.77 -20.46
N ASN A 608 20.12 14.64 -19.21
CA ASN A 608 18.71 14.47 -18.90
C ASN A 608 17.86 15.69 -19.33
N LEU A 609 18.37 16.91 -19.12
CA LEU A 609 17.77 18.15 -19.60
C LEU A 609 17.69 18.21 -21.14
N ALA A 610 18.76 17.80 -21.84
CA ALA A 610 18.72 17.69 -23.31
C ALA A 610 17.70 16.64 -23.79
N ARG A 611 17.52 15.53 -23.06
CA ARG A 611 16.46 14.54 -23.30
C ARG A 611 15.06 15.11 -23.07
N THR A 612 14.85 16.06 -22.14
CA THR A 612 13.55 16.73 -21.99
C THR A 612 13.25 17.66 -23.16
N TYR A 613 14.19 18.54 -23.55
CA TYR A 613 14.03 19.39 -24.73
C TYR A 613 13.76 18.58 -26.01
N GLU A 614 14.41 17.41 -26.16
CA GLU A 614 14.17 16.51 -27.29
C GLU A 614 12.74 15.93 -27.30
N ALA A 615 12.18 15.63 -26.12
CA ALA A 615 10.80 15.14 -25.97
C ALA A 615 9.76 16.25 -26.21
N GLU A 616 10.02 17.47 -25.73
CA GLU A 616 9.23 18.68 -26.03
C GLU A 616 9.34 19.11 -27.52
N SER A 617 10.13 18.41 -28.33
CA SER A 617 10.44 18.73 -29.73
C SER A 617 11.17 20.08 -29.93
N MET A 618 11.77 20.62 -28.87
CA MET A 618 12.70 21.76 -28.87
C MET A 618 14.09 21.28 -29.33
N LEU A 619 14.16 20.84 -30.59
CA LEU A 619 15.34 20.17 -31.15
C LEU A 619 16.59 21.07 -31.27
N PRO A 620 16.51 22.38 -31.60
CA PRO A 620 17.68 23.27 -31.56
C PRO A 620 18.29 23.40 -30.16
N GLU A 621 17.43 23.52 -29.13
CA GLU A 621 17.82 23.66 -27.72
C GLU A 621 18.44 22.35 -27.22
N ALA A 622 17.78 21.21 -27.48
CA ALA A 622 18.31 19.89 -27.17
C ALA A 622 19.69 19.68 -27.80
N ARG A 623 19.84 20.00 -29.10
CA ARG A 623 21.10 19.91 -29.83
C ARG A 623 22.18 20.77 -29.19
N LYS A 624 21.89 22.04 -28.86
CA LYS A 624 22.84 22.95 -28.20
C LYS A 624 23.34 22.39 -26.86
N VAL A 625 22.47 21.79 -26.05
CA VAL A 625 22.87 21.19 -24.77
C VAL A 625 23.70 19.91 -24.98
N TYR A 626 23.34 19.05 -25.95
CA TYR A 626 24.20 17.89 -26.30
C TYR A 626 25.57 18.31 -26.86
N GLU A 627 25.64 19.36 -27.68
CA GLU A 627 26.91 19.86 -28.23
C GLU A 627 27.80 20.46 -27.12
N GLY A 628 27.25 21.30 -26.24
CA GLY A 628 27.99 21.82 -25.07
C GLY A 628 28.42 20.73 -24.07
N LEU A 629 27.62 19.66 -23.91
CA LEU A 629 28.01 18.48 -23.14
C LEU A 629 29.24 17.79 -23.77
N LEU A 630 29.27 17.66 -25.10
CA LEU A 630 30.33 16.99 -25.83
C LEU A 630 31.59 17.85 -26.02
N GLU A 631 31.48 19.18 -25.96
CA GLU A 631 32.64 20.07 -25.85
C GLU A 631 33.40 19.85 -24.52
N ARG A 632 32.67 19.59 -23.43
CA ARG A 632 33.22 19.27 -22.11
C ARG A 632 33.67 17.81 -22.00
N HIS A 633 32.85 16.88 -22.49
CA HIS A 633 33.05 15.42 -22.38
C HIS A 633 32.88 14.68 -23.73
N PRO A 634 33.88 14.75 -24.65
CA PRO A 634 33.78 14.18 -26.01
C PRO A 634 33.57 12.65 -26.07
N SER A 635 33.85 11.95 -24.97
CA SER A 635 33.71 10.51 -24.80
C SER A 635 32.29 10.06 -24.43
N TYR A 636 31.37 10.98 -24.11
CA TYR A 636 30.02 10.64 -23.65
C TYR A 636 29.14 10.15 -24.81
N VAL A 637 29.14 8.82 -25.03
CA VAL A 637 28.57 8.18 -26.22
C VAL A 637 27.08 8.47 -26.40
N ASP A 638 26.30 8.50 -25.31
CA ASP A 638 24.84 8.56 -25.40
C ASP A 638 24.33 9.88 -25.97
N ALA A 639 24.96 11.01 -25.63
CA ALA A 639 24.66 12.29 -26.28
C ALA A 639 24.97 12.27 -27.78
N ARG A 640 26.04 11.56 -28.21
CA ARG A 640 26.34 11.35 -29.64
C ARG A 640 25.30 10.47 -30.32
N ILE A 641 24.77 9.44 -29.63
CA ILE A 641 23.64 8.63 -30.10
C ILE A 641 22.40 9.51 -30.29
N ARG A 642 22.03 10.35 -29.31
CA ARG A 642 20.87 11.26 -29.42
C ARG A 642 21.04 12.29 -30.54
N LEU A 643 22.22 12.89 -30.66
CA LEU A 643 22.51 13.88 -31.71
C LEU A 643 22.45 13.24 -33.11
N ALA A 644 23.04 12.05 -33.29
CA ALA A 644 22.92 11.30 -34.55
C ALA A 644 21.45 10.92 -34.87
N TYR A 645 20.66 10.53 -33.86
CA TYR A 645 19.23 10.26 -34.02
C TYR A 645 18.43 11.52 -34.43
N ILE A 646 18.75 12.69 -33.86
CA ILE A 646 18.13 13.98 -34.25
C ILE A 646 18.47 14.33 -35.71
N LEU A 647 19.74 14.21 -36.11
CA LEU A 647 20.16 14.43 -37.51
C LEU A 647 19.44 13.48 -38.48
N LEU A 648 19.33 12.19 -38.14
CA LEU A 648 18.58 11.18 -38.90
C LEU A 648 17.06 11.42 -38.97
N ARG A 649 16.52 12.27 -38.09
CA ARG A 649 15.10 12.68 -38.05
C ARG A 649 14.84 13.99 -38.80
N GLN A 650 15.83 14.89 -38.85
CA GLN A 650 15.74 16.22 -39.49
C GLN A 650 16.18 16.22 -40.97
N GLY A 651 17.28 15.52 -41.30
CA GLY A 651 17.98 15.66 -42.58
C GLY A 651 17.66 14.58 -43.62
N ALA A 652 17.93 14.89 -44.88
CA ALA A 652 17.79 13.96 -46.02
C ALA A 652 18.96 12.96 -46.09
N ASN A 653 18.97 12.01 -45.16
CA ASN A 653 19.86 10.85 -45.06
C ASN A 653 21.37 11.08 -44.89
N GLU A 654 22.06 11.97 -45.63
CA GLU A 654 23.53 11.88 -45.75
C GLU A 654 24.30 12.25 -44.47
N GLU A 655 24.07 13.42 -43.87
CA GLU A 655 24.78 13.85 -42.64
C GLU A 655 24.51 12.92 -41.44
N GLY A 656 23.27 12.45 -41.30
CA GLY A 656 22.93 11.47 -40.27
C GLY A 656 23.55 10.09 -40.54
N ALA A 657 23.70 9.70 -41.81
CA ALA A 657 24.28 8.43 -42.22
C ALA A 657 25.82 8.41 -42.16
N THR A 658 26.50 9.56 -42.20
CA THR A 658 27.93 9.67 -41.87
C THR A 658 28.12 9.63 -40.36
N ALA A 659 27.40 10.47 -39.61
CA ALA A 659 27.50 10.53 -38.15
C ALA A 659 27.27 9.17 -37.47
N ILE A 660 26.27 8.38 -37.89
CA ILE A 660 26.03 7.05 -37.29
C ILE A 660 27.07 5.99 -37.68
N LYS A 661 27.74 6.12 -38.83
CA LYS A 661 28.85 5.22 -39.22
C LYS A 661 30.10 5.56 -38.43
N GLU A 662 30.46 6.84 -38.35
CA GLU A 662 31.56 7.32 -37.52
C GLU A 662 31.38 6.91 -36.05
N LEU A 663 30.13 6.93 -35.55
CA LEU A 663 29.80 6.45 -34.20
C LEU A 663 29.95 4.93 -34.04
N LEU A 664 29.56 4.15 -35.05
CA LEU A 664 29.72 2.68 -35.06
C LEU A 664 31.18 2.26 -35.19
N ASP A 665 31.96 2.96 -36.01
CA ASP A 665 33.40 2.71 -36.20
C ASP A 665 34.21 3.14 -34.96
N ALA A 666 33.80 4.22 -34.27
CA ALA A 666 34.41 4.67 -33.03
C ALA A 666 34.04 3.81 -31.80
N TYR A 667 32.79 3.31 -31.73
CA TYR A 667 32.31 2.48 -30.61
C TYR A 667 31.67 1.16 -31.07
N PRO A 668 32.43 0.23 -31.72
CA PRO A 668 31.86 -1.01 -32.27
C PRO A 668 31.24 -1.93 -31.23
N ASN A 669 31.54 -1.76 -29.94
CA ASN A 669 31.07 -2.62 -28.86
C ASN A 669 29.75 -2.16 -28.22
N ASN A 670 29.33 -0.90 -28.42
CA ASN A 670 28.14 -0.35 -27.77
C ASN A 670 26.86 -0.88 -28.46
N LEU A 671 25.93 -1.45 -27.68
CA LEU A 671 24.72 -2.08 -28.21
C LEU A 671 23.68 -1.05 -28.70
N ASP A 672 23.56 0.10 -28.06
CA ASP A 672 22.63 1.18 -28.45
C ASP A 672 23.05 1.87 -29.76
N VAL A 673 24.36 2.07 -29.98
CA VAL A 673 24.92 2.48 -31.28
C VAL A 673 24.54 1.46 -32.36
N ARG A 674 24.62 0.15 -32.05
CA ARG A 674 24.23 -0.93 -32.97
C ARG A 674 22.72 -0.97 -33.21
N ALA A 675 21.90 -0.73 -32.20
CA ALA A 675 20.45 -0.66 -32.33
C ALA A 675 20.03 0.52 -33.22
N LEU A 676 20.62 1.70 -33.01
CA LEU A 676 20.40 2.89 -33.85
C LEU A 676 20.90 2.68 -35.30
N TYR A 677 22.03 2.01 -35.51
CA TYR A 677 22.48 1.67 -36.86
C TYR A 677 21.56 0.64 -37.54
N GLY A 678 21.04 -0.35 -36.78
CA GLY A 678 20.03 -1.29 -37.27
C GLY A 678 18.72 -0.59 -37.69
N TRP A 679 18.24 0.34 -36.86
CA TRP A 679 17.11 1.21 -37.17
C TRP A 679 17.35 2.06 -38.42
N TYR A 680 18.55 2.63 -38.57
CA TYR A 680 18.94 3.38 -39.77
C TYR A 680 18.95 2.47 -41.02
N LEU A 681 19.52 1.26 -40.95
CA LEU A 681 19.48 0.29 -42.05
C LEU A 681 18.04 -0.08 -42.42
N HIS A 682 17.18 -0.31 -41.42
CA HIS A 682 15.76 -0.59 -41.63
C HIS A 682 15.04 0.53 -42.41
N ARG A 683 15.34 1.79 -42.06
CA ARG A 683 14.76 2.99 -42.67
C ARG A 683 15.32 3.30 -44.07
N SER A 684 16.58 2.97 -44.33
CA SER A 684 17.30 3.31 -45.57
C SER A 684 17.31 2.22 -46.63
N LYS A 685 17.03 0.95 -46.28
CA LYS A 685 17.14 -0.17 -47.21
C LYS A 685 16.10 -0.17 -48.34
N LYS A 686 16.55 -0.57 -49.53
CA LYS A 686 15.66 -0.98 -50.63
C LYS A 686 15.20 -2.42 -50.34
N ARG A 687 13.92 -2.73 -50.59
CA ARG A 687 13.36 -4.06 -50.27
C ARG A 687 14.02 -5.16 -51.12
N THR A 688 14.48 -6.23 -50.47
CA THR A 688 15.18 -7.36 -51.09
C THR A 688 14.57 -8.69 -50.66
N LEU A 689 14.20 -9.53 -51.63
CA LEU A 689 13.63 -10.87 -51.38
C LEU A 689 14.65 -11.85 -50.77
N ASN A 690 15.96 -11.65 -51.00
CA ASN A 690 17.00 -12.51 -50.45
C ASN A 690 17.49 -12.01 -49.08
N VAL A 691 17.09 -12.72 -48.03
CA VAL A 691 17.47 -12.44 -46.63
C VAL A 691 19.00 -12.45 -46.41
N ALA A 692 19.77 -13.20 -47.20
CA ALA A 692 21.24 -13.23 -47.07
C ALA A 692 21.95 -12.03 -47.72
N GLU A 693 21.23 -11.22 -48.52
CA GLU A 693 21.73 -9.99 -49.13
C GLU A 693 21.40 -8.74 -48.32
N ASP A 694 20.40 -8.81 -47.44
CA ASP A 694 19.99 -7.69 -46.58
C ASP A 694 21.11 -7.28 -45.61
N GLN A 695 21.45 -5.99 -45.62
CA GLN A 695 22.49 -5.41 -44.77
C GLN A 695 22.05 -5.36 -43.29
N GLU A 696 20.75 -5.17 -43.03
CA GLU A 696 20.17 -5.17 -41.68
C GLU A 696 20.33 -6.56 -41.03
N GLN A 697 20.06 -7.62 -41.81
CA GLN A 697 20.24 -9.02 -41.40
C GLN A 697 21.69 -9.31 -41.03
N ARG A 698 22.63 -8.86 -41.88
CA ARG A 698 24.08 -9.05 -41.65
C ARG A 698 24.54 -8.34 -40.38
N HIS A 699 24.06 -7.12 -40.14
CA HIS A 699 24.38 -6.34 -38.94
C HIS A 699 23.86 -7.00 -37.65
N TYR A 700 22.58 -7.38 -37.58
CA TYR A 700 22.05 -8.09 -36.41
C TYR A 700 22.74 -9.44 -36.20
N LYS A 701 23.01 -10.21 -37.26
CA LYS A 701 23.77 -11.46 -37.15
C LYS A 701 25.19 -11.23 -36.64
N HIS A 702 25.85 -10.16 -37.07
CA HIS A 702 27.18 -9.79 -36.60
C HIS A 702 27.16 -9.48 -35.09
N THR A 703 26.21 -8.68 -34.62
CA THR A 703 25.97 -8.41 -33.19
C THR A 703 25.74 -9.70 -32.40
N LEU A 704 24.79 -10.54 -32.85
CA LEU A 704 24.40 -11.80 -32.18
C LEU A 704 25.47 -12.91 -32.21
N MET A 705 26.54 -12.76 -33.01
CA MET A 705 27.62 -13.75 -33.12
C MET A 705 28.95 -13.31 -32.51
N GLN A 706 29.19 -12.01 -32.34
CA GLN A 706 30.49 -11.48 -31.88
C GLN A 706 30.42 -10.54 -30.67
N PHE A 707 29.24 -10.00 -30.34
CA PHE A 707 29.11 -8.93 -29.33
C PHE A 707 28.21 -9.37 -28.17
N ASP A 708 26.92 -9.57 -28.43
CA ASP A 708 26.01 -10.19 -27.45
C ASP A 708 25.00 -11.11 -28.17
N LYS A 709 25.01 -12.39 -27.79
CA LYS A 709 24.11 -13.44 -28.26
C LYS A 709 22.65 -13.23 -27.80
N HIS A 710 22.46 -12.44 -26.74
CA HIS A 710 21.18 -12.23 -26.07
C HIS A 710 20.64 -10.80 -26.26
N ASP A 711 21.21 -10.01 -27.19
CA ASP A 711 20.68 -8.68 -27.54
C ASP A 711 19.22 -8.77 -28.00
N LYS A 712 18.34 -8.27 -27.12
CA LYS A 712 16.88 -8.23 -27.30
C LYS A 712 16.49 -7.45 -28.56
N TYR A 713 17.25 -6.41 -28.93
CA TYR A 713 16.97 -5.58 -30.10
C TYR A 713 17.30 -6.35 -31.39
N ALA A 714 18.53 -6.86 -31.55
CA ALA A 714 18.89 -7.66 -32.72
C ALA A 714 18.08 -8.96 -32.86
N LEU A 715 17.69 -9.62 -31.75
CA LEU A 715 16.78 -10.77 -31.79
C LEU A 715 15.41 -10.38 -32.36
N THR A 716 14.81 -9.28 -31.86
CA THR A 716 13.51 -8.78 -32.33
C THR A 716 13.58 -8.30 -33.79
N GLY A 717 14.65 -7.60 -34.16
CA GLY A 717 14.92 -7.16 -35.54
C GLY A 717 15.10 -8.33 -36.53
N MET A 718 15.83 -9.37 -36.14
CA MET A 718 15.94 -10.61 -36.93
C MET A 718 14.58 -11.29 -37.13
N GLY A 719 13.77 -11.37 -36.08
CA GLY A 719 12.38 -11.85 -36.17
C GLY A 719 11.57 -11.07 -37.21
N ASN A 720 11.63 -9.73 -37.18
CA ASN A 720 10.95 -8.84 -38.14
C ASN A 720 11.42 -9.06 -39.60
N ILE A 721 12.71 -9.26 -39.84
CA ILE A 721 13.25 -9.53 -41.19
C ILE A 721 12.74 -10.88 -41.73
N PHE A 722 12.77 -11.95 -40.92
CA PHE A 722 12.22 -13.25 -41.34
C PHE A 722 10.71 -13.19 -41.58
N LEU A 723 9.98 -12.44 -40.75
CA LEU A 723 8.55 -12.19 -40.89
C LEU A 723 8.22 -11.46 -42.19
N GLN A 724 8.96 -10.40 -42.55
CA GLN A 724 8.79 -9.70 -43.82
C GLN A 724 9.11 -10.60 -45.02
N SER A 725 10.22 -11.34 -45.00
CA SER A 725 10.56 -12.26 -46.09
C SER A 725 9.49 -13.33 -46.28
N ALA A 726 8.95 -13.89 -45.19
CA ALA A 726 7.88 -14.88 -45.25
C ALA A 726 6.53 -14.31 -45.75
N ARG A 727 6.30 -13.00 -45.62
CA ARG A 727 5.15 -12.31 -46.24
C ARG A 727 5.29 -12.21 -47.76
N GLU A 728 6.48 -11.85 -48.24
CA GLU A 728 6.79 -11.60 -49.65
C GLU A 728 7.01 -12.89 -50.49
N MET A 729 7.20 -14.05 -49.85
CA MET A 729 7.32 -15.34 -50.55
C MET A 729 6.05 -15.77 -51.29
N ARG A 730 6.25 -16.34 -52.48
CA ARG A 730 5.20 -16.93 -53.33
C ARG A 730 4.48 -18.09 -52.64
N ARG A 731 3.26 -18.39 -53.09
CA ARG A 731 2.36 -19.38 -52.47
C ARG A 731 1.92 -20.48 -53.45
N ASP A 732 2.55 -20.53 -54.62
CA ASP A 732 2.02 -21.18 -55.81
C ASP A 732 2.26 -22.70 -55.78
N THR A 733 3.46 -23.11 -55.35
CA THR A 733 3.82 -24.53 -55.16
C THR A 733 3.78 -24.91 -53.68
N ASP A 734 3.58 -26.20 -53.37
CA ASP A 734 3.64 -26.67 -51.98
C ASP A 734 5.05 -26.57 -51.38
N GLN A 735 6.11 -26.67 -52.20
CA GLN A 735 7.48 -26.40 -51.76
C GLN A 735 7.67 -24.95 -51.32
N ASP A 736 7.02 -23.98 -51.97
CA ASP A 736 7.12 -22.57 -51.58
C ASP A 736 6.30 -22.26 -50.33
N LYS A 737 5.15 -22.93 -50.14
CA LYS A 737 4.39 -22.91 -48.88
C LYS A 737 5.22 -23.47 -47.72
N GLU A 738 5.95 -24.57 -47.94
CA GLU A 738 6.83 -25.19 -46.94
C GLU A 738 8.03 -24.28 -46.61
N LYS A 739 8.70 -23.69 -47.61
CA LYS A 739 9.76 -22.67 -47.40
C LYS A 739 9.23 -21.49 -46.60
N ARG A 740 8.02 -21.00 -46.93
CA ARG A 740 7.37 -19.88 -46.24
C ARG A 740 7.10 -20.19 -44.77
N SER A 741 6.52 -21.36 -44.44
CA SER A 741 6.32 -21.78 -43.04
C SER A 741 7.66 -21.90 -42.28
N LYS A 742 8.71 -22.47 -42.89
CA LYS A 742 10.05 -22.53 -42.27
C LYS A 742 10.64 -21.15 -41.93
N GLN A 743 10.28 -20.09 -42.65
CA GLN A 743 10.70 -18.72 -42.31
C GLN A 743 9.82 -18.08 -41.22
N TYR A 744 8.51 -18.36 -41.17
CA TYR A 744 7.67 -17.98 -40.01
C TYR A 744 8.13 -18.67 -38.73
N GLN A 745 8.43 -19.98 -38.78
CA GLN A 745 8.94 -20.74 -37.64
C GLN A 745 10.27 -20.16 -37.13
N ARG A 746 11.16 -19.71 -38.03
CA ARG A 746 12.38 -18.97 -37.65
C ARG A 746 12.10 -17.62 -37.02
N ALA A 747 11.15 -16.84 -37.54
CA ALA A 747 10.74 -15.58 -36.92
C ALA A 747 10.24 -15.82 -35.48
N VAL A 748 9.39 -16.86 -35.30
CA VAL A 748 8.91 -17.32 -33.98
C VAL A 748 10.08 -17.71 -33.07
N GLU A 749 11.07 -18.47 -33.54
CA GLU A 749 12.25 -18.84 -32.75
C GLU A 749 13.10 -17.64 -32.29
N PHE A 750 13.08 -16.51 -33.01
CA PHE A 750 13.77 -15.29 -32.61
C PHE A 750 12.93 -14.47 -31.61
N PHE A 751 11.63 -14.32 -31.84
CA PHE A 751 10.72 -13.64 -30.90
C PHE A 751 10.56 -14.40 -29.58
N ASP A 752 10.48 -15.72 -29.62
CA ASP A 752 10.37 -16.56 -28.40
C ASP A 752 11.63 -16.46 -27.54
N LYS A 753 12.84 -16.46 -28.14
CA LYS A 753 14.09 -16.19 -27.40
C LYS A 753 14.13 -14.78 -26.81
N ALA A 754 13.65 -13.78 -27.56
CA ALA A 754 13.55 -12.42 -27.04
C ALA A 754 12.55 -12.32 -25.86
N LEU A 755 11.49 -13.13 -25.83
CA LEU A 755 10.52 -13.20 -24.73
C LEU A 755 11.00 -14.06 -23.55
N GLN A 756 11.82 -15.08 -23.77
CA GLN A 756 12.48 -15.84 -22.70
C GLN A 756 13.52 -14.97 -21.96
N LEU A 757 14.20 -14.06 -22.67
CA LEU A 757 15.14 -13.08 -22.12
C LEU A 757 14.45 -11.81 -21.57
N ASP A 758 13.22 -11.55 -22.01
CA ASP A 758 12.41 -10.41 -21.60
C ASP A 758 10.89 -10.67 -21.74
N PRO A 759 10.24 -11.16 -20.68
CA PRO A 759 8.80 -11.41 -20.68
C PRO A 759 7.94 -10.15 -20.89
N GLN A 760 8.52 -8.94 -20.82
CA GLN A 760 7.84 -7.66 -21.04
C GLN A 760 8.09 -7.07 -22.45
N ASN A 761 8.91 -7.71 -23.29
CA ASN A 761 9.19 -7.24 -24.66
C ASN A 761 7.95 -7.32 -25.56
N ALA A 762 7.16 -6.24 -25.53
CA ALA A 762 5.91 -6.12 -26.25
C ALA A 762 6.08 -6.18 -27.78
N TYR A 763 7.24 -5.77 -28.33
CA TYR A 763 7.51 -5.86 -29.77
C TYR A 763 7.76 -7.30 -30.23
N ALA A 764 8.46 -8.11 -29.43
CA ALA A 764 8.59 -9.54 -29.70
C ALA A 764 7.24 -10.27 -29.58
N ALA A 765 6.41 -9.90 -28.59
CA ALA A 765 5.04 -10.39 -28.49
C ALA A 765 4.18 -9.98 -29.71
N GLN A 766 4.29 -8.74 -30.19
CA GLN A 766 3.63 -8.27 -31.41
C GLN A 766 4.05 -9.10 -32.63
N GLY A 767 5.35 -9.28 -32.85
CA GLY A 767 5.90 -10.06 -33.96
C GLY A 767 5.44 -11.53 -33.93
N LEU A 768 5.44 -12.15 -32.75
CA LEU A 768 4.90 -13.49 -32.52
C LEU A 768 3.39 -13.57 -32.84
N GLY A 769 2.60 -12.58 -32.40
CA GLY A 769 1.17 -12.48 -32.72
C GLY A 769 0.90 -12.38 -34.22
N ILE A 770 1.70 -11.60 -34.95
CA ILE A 770 1.61 -11.50 -36.42
C ILE A 770 1.96 -12.85 -37.07
N ALA A 771 3.04 -13.51 -36.65
CA ALA A 771 3.45 -14.80 -37.20
C ALA A 771 2.36 -15.88 -37.05
N VAL A 772 1.75 -15.98 -35.85
CA VAL A 772 0.65 -16.92 -35.56
C VAL A 772 -0.59 -16.64 -36.42
N VAL A 773 -0.95 -15.36 -36.60
CA VAL A 773 -2.07 -14.97 -37.47
C VAL A 773 -1.82 -15.29 -38.95
N GLU A 774 -0.61 -15.07 -39.46
CA GLU A 774 -0.32 -15.20 -40.90
C GLU A 774 0.08 -16.59 -41.39
N GLU A 775 0.65 -17.42 -40.50
CA GLU A 775 0.88 -18.84 -40.77
C GLU A 775 -0.39 -19.65 -40.49
N ARG A 776 -0.88 -19.61 -39.25
CA ARG A 776 -1.87 -20.57 -38.72
C ARG A 776 -3.31 -20.08 -38.82
N LYS A 777 -3.52 -18.79 -39.11
CA LYS A 777 -4.84 -18.13 -39.14
C LYS A 777 -5.58 -18.19 -37.80
N ASP A 778 -4.85 -18.28 -36.69
CA ASP A 778 -5.43 -18.14 -35.36
C ASP A 778 -5.62 -16.66 -35.01
N PHE A 779 -6.69 -16.09 -35.57
CA PHE A 779 -7.18 -14.75 -35.26
C PHE A 779 -7.58 -14.58 -33.78
N SER A 780 -7.94 -15.68 -33.10
CA SER A 780 -8.32 -15.69 -31.67
C SER A 780 -7.11 -15.49 -30.76
N GLY A 781 -6.05 -16.30 -30.93
CA GLY A 781 -4.77 -16.12 -30.24
C GLY A 781 -4.14 -14.76 -30.56
N GLY A 782 -4.18 -14.34 -31.83
CA GLY A 782 -3.73 -13.02 -32.26
C GLY A 782 -4.39 -11.87 -31.49
N ILE A 783 -5.72 -11.88 -31.34
CA ILE A 783 -6.42 -10.88 -30.51
C ILE A 783 -5.92 -10.91 -29.08
N GLN A 784 -5.76 -12.08 -28.45
CA GLN A 784 -5.30 -12.15 -27.06
C GLN A 784 -3.93 -11.49 -26.87
N VAL A 785 -2.98 -11.80 -27.77
CA VAL A 785 -1.63 -11.21 -27.74
C VAL A 785 -1.69 -9.69 -27.96
N PHE A 786 -2.29 -9.22 -29.06
CA PHE A 786 -2.37 -7.79 -29.35
C PHE A 786 -3.17 -7.00 -28.29
N SER A 787 -4.18 -7.62 -27.66
CA SER A 787 -4.99 -7.00 -26.61
C SER A 787 -4.25 -6.75 -25.30
N LYS A 788 -3.13 -7.45 -25.05
CA LYS A 788 -2.18 -7.13 -23.97
C LYS A 788 -1.16 -6.10 -24.42
N VAL A 789 -0.61 -6.28 -25.62
CA VAL A 789 0.44 -5.43 -26.20
C VAL A 789 -0.01 -3.98 -26.45
N LYS A 790 -1.30 -3.74 -26.76
CA LYS A 790 -1.85 -2.40 -27.06
C LYS A 790 -1.73 -1.37 -25.94
N ASP A 791 -1.56 -1.82 -24.70
CA ASP A 791 -1.47 -0.96 -23.52
C ASP A 791 0.00 -0.66 -23.16
N SER A 792 0.92 -1.54 -23.56
CA SER A 792 2.38 -1.35 -23.42
C SER A 792 2.99 -0.54 -24.57
N ILE A 793 2.47 -0.71 -25.80
CA ILE A 793 2.96 -0.01 -27.00
C ILE A 793 2.03 1.16 -27.33
N LYS A 794 2.57 2.40 -27.28
CA LYS A 794 1.83 3.61 -27.68
C LYS A 794 1.66 3.75 -29.20
N ASP A 795 2.51 3.09 -30.00
CA ASP A 795 2.54 3.15 -31.47
C ASP A 795 1.24 2.66 -32.17
N ALA A 796 0.94 3.27 -33.32
CA ALA A 796 -0.23 2.99 -34.15
C ALA A 796 -0.23 1.58 -34.77
N SER A 797 0.94 0.95 -34.95
CA SER A 797 1.05 -0.35 -35.62
C SER A 797 0.27 -1.48 -34.94
N VAL A 798 0.13 -1.47 -33.60
CA VAL A 798 -0.63 -2.50 -32.87
C VAL A 798 -2.13 -2.38 -33.18
N PHE A 799 -2.64 -1.15 -33.25
CA PHE A 799 -4.03 -0.85 -33.56
C PHE A 799 -4.35 -1.17 -35.03
N MET A 800 -3.42 -0.90 -35.95
CA MET A 800 -3.53 -1.36 -37.34
C MET A 800 -3.58 -2.90 -37.45
N ASN A 801 -2.74 -3.63 -36.70
CA ASN A 801 -2.77 -5.09 -36.67
C ASN A 801 -4.08 -5.65 -36.07
N LEU A 802 -4.60 -5.04 -35.00
CA LEU A 802 -5.94 -5.35 -34.47
C LEU A 802 -7.04 -5.09 -35.51
N GLY A 803 -6.96 -3.96 -36.22
CA GLY A 803 -7.86 -3.61 -37.31
C GLY A 803 -7.85 -4.64 -38.46
N HIS A 804 -6.68 -5.18 -38.82
CA HIS A 804 -6.56 -6.27 -39.79
C HIS A 804 -7.26 -7.55 -39.28
N VAL A 805 -7.01 -7.95 -38.04
CA VAL A 805 -7.58 -9.18 -37.46
C VAL A 805 -9.10 -9.08 -37.28
N TYR A 806 -9.63 -7.94 -36.80
CA TYR A 806 -11.08 -7.72 -36.71
C TYR A 806 -11.75 -7.66 -38.09
N CYS A 807 -11.06 -7.17 -39.14
CA CYS A 807 -11.56 -7.17 -40.51
C CYS A 807 -11.73 -8.61 -41.05
N GLU A 808 -10.74 -9.48 -40.89
CA GLU A 808 -10.84 -10.89 -41.32
C GLU A 808 -11.90 -11.67 -40.51
N LEU A 809 -12.06 -11.35 -39.23
CA LEU A 809 -13.16 -11.85 -38.39
C LEU A 809 -14.53 -11.20 -38.67
N LYS A 810 -14.62 -10.26 -39.62
CA LYS A 810 -15.83 -9.52 -40.03
C LYS A 810 -16.49 -8.71 -38.91
N GLN A 811 -15.71 -8.30 -37.91
CA GLN A 811 -16.13 -7.40 -36.83
C GLN A 811 -15.84 -5.95 -37.24
N TYR A 812 -16.48 -5.49 -38.32
CA TYR A 812 -16.07 -4.27 -39.02
C TYR A 812 -16.18 -2.99 -38.17
N THR A 813 -17.10 -2.90 -37.20
CA THR A 813 -17.15 -1.74 -36.28
C THR A 813 -15.89 -1.64 -35.40
N ARG A 814 -15.48 -2.76 -34.78
CA ARG A 814 -14.23 -2.84 -34.00
C ARG A 814 -12.99 -2.63 -34.85
N ALA A 815 -13.01 -3.09 -36.10
CA ALA A 815 -11.94 -2.80 -37.03
C ALA A 815 -11.83 -1.28 -37.28
N ILE A 816 -12.93 -0.62 -37.61
CA ILE A 816 -13.03 0.85 -37.78
C ILE A 816 -12.50 1.57 -36.52
N GLU A 817 -13.04 1.26 -35.34
CA GLU A 817 -12.61 1.82 -34.05
C GLU A 817 -11.08 1.74 -33.85
N ASN A 818 -10.45 0.61 -34.22
CA ASN A 818 -9.01 0.44 -34.08
C ASN A 818 -8.19 1.18 -35.17
N TYR A 819 -8.66 1.25 -36.42
CA TYR A 819 -7.97 2.06 -37.45
C TYR A 819 -8.12 3.56 -37.20
N GLU A 820 -9.24 4.02 -36.64
CA GLU A 820 -9.44 5.42 -36.27
C GLU A 820 -8.55 5.81 -35.09
N ILE A 821 -8.34 4.92 -34.11
CA ILE A 821 -7.32 5.09 -33.06
C ILE A 821 -5.89 5.06 -33.63
N ALA A 822 -5.60 4.22 -34.63
CA ALA A 822 -4.29 4.19 -35.28
C ALA A 822 -4.01 5.51 -36.02
N LEU A 823 -5.00 6.02 -36.77
CA LEU A 823 -4.93 7.28 -37.53
C LEU A 823 -4.83 8.52 -36.63
N SER A 824 -5.33 8.46 -35.39
CA SER A 824 -5.18 9.56 -34.41
C SER A 824 -3.84 9.54 -33.66
N ARG A 825 -3.05 8.46 -33.76
CA ARG A 825 -1.76 8.30 -33.08
C ARG A 825 -0.55 8.44 -34.00
N ASP A 826 -0.65 8.00 -35.25
CA ASP A 826 0.29 8.43 -36.29
C ASP A 826 -0.05 9.88 -36.70
N LYS A 827 0.84 10.55 -37.44
CA LYS A 827 0.46 11.76 -38.17
C LYS A 827 -0.64 11.38 -39.16
N ALA A 828 -1.71 12.18 -39.22
CA ALA A 828 -2.98 11.87 -39.91
C ALA A 828 -2.92 11.89 -41.46
N THR A 829 -1.85 11.32 -42.02
CA THR A 829 -1.40 11.51 -43.40
C THR A 829 -0.93 10.22 -44.08
N ASP A 830 -0.97 9.05 -43.44
CA ASP A 830 -0.63 7.78 -44.14
C ASP A 830 -1.77 7.37 -45.11
N PRO A 831 -1.50 7.33 -46.44
CA PRO A 831 -2.49 6.88 -47.41
C PRO A 831 -2.85 5.39 -47.25
N GLN A 832 -1.95 4.57 -46.69
CA GLN A 832 -2.17 3.13 -46.56
C GLN A 832 -3.18 2.81 -45.45
N MET A 833 -3.12 3.47 -44.30
CA MET A 833 -4.15 3.39 -43.25
C MET A 833 -5.50 3.91 -43.73
N LEU A 834 -5.56 5.07 -44.42
CA LEU A 834 -6.80 5.60 -44.99
C LEU A 834 -7.43 4.62 -46.01
N SER A 835 -6.61 4.01 -46.87
CA SER A 835 -7.03 2.98 -47.83
C SER A 835 -7.54 1.70 -47.14
N CYS A 836 -6.91 1.29 -46.03
CA CYS A 836 -7.38 0.19 -45.18
C CYS A 836 -8.73 0.52 -44.49
N LEU A 837 -8.87 1.72 -43.95
CA LEU A 837 -10.10 2.21 -43.30
C LEU A 837 -11.26 2.27 -44.31
N GLY A 838 -11.04 2.87 -45.49
CA GLY A 838 -12.02 2.90 -46.58
C GLY A 838 -12.43 1.50 -47.06
N ARG A 839 -11.48 0.54 -47.15
CA ARG A 839 -11.78 -0.87 -47.46
C ARG A 839 -12.69 -1.54 -46.41
N VAL A 840 -12.52 -1.21 -45.13
CA VAL A 840 -13.35 -1.76 -44.04
C VAL A 840 -14.73 -1.13 -44.02
N TRP A 841 -14.83 0.20 -44.18
CA TRP A 841 -16.10 0.89 -44.38
C TRP A 841 -16.87 0.34 -45.59
N TYR A 842 -16.18 0.02 -46.70
CA TYR A 842 -16.78 -0.67 -47.85
C TYR A 842 -17.33 -2.06 -47.49
N PHE A 843 -16.56 -2.90 -46.79
CA PHE A 843 -17.05 -4.22 -46.37
C PHE A 843 -18.26 -4.12 -45.43
N ARG A 844 -18.25 -3.14 -44.51
CA ARG A 844 -19.37 -2.82 -43.63
C ARG A 844 -20.60 -2.39 -44.43
N GLY A 845 -20.46 -1.38 -45.30
CA GLY A 845 -21.52 -0.88 -46.17
C GLY A 845 -22.10 -1.95 -47.10
N LYS A 846 -21.26 -2.89 -47.56
CA LYS A 846 -21.69 -4.06 -48.34
C LYS A 846 -22.46 -5.11 -47.53
N GLN A 847 -22.11 -5.31 -46.26
CA GLN A 847 -22.83 -6.23 -45.37
C GLN A 847 -24.16 -5.64 -44.88
N GLU A 848 -24.16 -4.35 -44.51
CA GLU A 848 -25.33 -3.62 -44.00
C GLU A 848 -26.24 -3.08 -45.11
N LYS A 849 -25.75 -3.06 -46.37
CA LYS A 849 -26.35 -2.33 -47.52
C LYS A 849 -26.57 -0.83 -47.28
N SER A 850 -25.77 -0.22 -46.40
CA SER A 850 -25.89 1.19 -46.03
C SER A 850 -25.21 2.12 -47.04
N ILE A 851 -25.98 3.05 -47.63
CA ILE A 851 -25.45 4.11 -48.51
C ILE A 851 -24.44 4.99 -47.75
N GLN A 852 -24.73 5.34 -46.50
CA GLN A 852 -23.88 6.20 -45.68
C GLN A 852 -22.50 5.58 -45.44
N ALA A 853 -22.45 4.28 -45.12
CA ALA A 853 -21.19 3.56 -44.92
C ALA A 853 -20.39 3.35 -46.22
N LEU A 854 -21.03 3.46 -47.39
CA LEU A 854 -20.36 3.45 -48.69
C LEU A 854 -19.89 4.85 -49.11
N LYS A 855 -20.60 5.92 -48.71
CA LYS A 855 -20.14 7.30 -48.87
C LYS A 855 -18.86 7.54 -48.05
N THR A 856 -18.87 7.25 -46.75
CA THR A 856 -17.65 7.37 -45.92
C THR A 856 -16.48 6.52 -46.42
N ALA A 857 -16.75 5.33 -46.98
CA ALA A 857 -15.72 4.52 -47.64
C ALA A 857 -15.08 5.22 -48.85
N LEU A 858 -15.89 5.92 -49.66
CA LEU A 858 -15.43 6.72 -50.79
C LEU A 858 -14.69 7.97 -50.32
N ASP A 859 -15.16 8.63 -49.27
CA ASP A 859 -14.54 9.85 -48.73
C ASP A 859 -13.11 9.56 -48.24
N TYR A 860 -12.92 8.50 -47.42
CA TYR A 860 -11.58 8.05 -47.02
C TYR A 860 -10.70 7.61 -48.20
N ALA A 861 -11.29 7.02 -49.25
CA ALA A 861 -10.54 6.62 -50.44
C ALA A 861 -10.15 7.81 -51.33
N LYS A 862 -10.97 8.86 -51.41
CA LYS A 862 -10.62 10.14 -52.05
C LYS A 862 -9.49 10.79 -51.25
N SER A 863 -9.61 10.96 -49.93
CA SER A 863 -8.54 11.49 -49.08
C SER A 863 -7.20 10.75 -49.24
N ALA A 864 -7.21 9.41 -49.34
CA ALA A 864 -6.00 8.62 -49.60
C ALA A 864 -5.40 8.88 -51.00
N ALA A 865 -6.22 9.14 -52.01
CA ALA A 865 -5.78 9.48 -53.36
C ALA A 865 -5.33 10.94 -53.49
N ASP A 866 -5.90 11.86 -52.72
CA ASP A 866 -5.53 13.28 -52.70
C ASP A 866 -4.15 13.50 -52.06
N ILE A 867 -3.80 12.71 -51.04
CA ILE A 867 -2.46 12.72 -50.40
C ILE A 867 -1.40 12.04 -51.29
N ALA A 868 -1.78 11.01 -52.06
CA ALA A 868 -0.87 10.21 -52.89
C ALA A 868 -1.42 9.96 -54.32
N PRO A 869 -1.58 11.00 -55.15
CA PRO A 869 -2.20 10.89 -56.48
C PRO A 869 -1.39 10.02 -57.46
N ASP A 870 -0.08 9.91 -57.24
CA ASP A 870 0.85 9.07 -58.00
C ASP A 870 0.52 7.57 -57.89
N GLN A 871 -0.17 7.17 -56.82
CA GLN A 871 -0.48 5.77 -56.55
C GLN A 871 -1.71 5.32 -57.36
N LEU A 872 -1.46 4.73 -58.53
CA LEU A 872 -2.47 4.14 -59.43
C LEU A 872 -3.50 3.27 -58.71
N HIS A 873 -3.10 2.57 -57.65
CA HIS A 873 -3.97 1.69 -56.87
C HIS A 873 -4.95 2.45 -55.96
N MET A 874 -4.61 3.66 -55.50
CA MET A 874 -5.53 4.54 -54.77
C MET A 874 -6.57 5.15 -55.73
N ARG A 875 -6.14 5.65 -56.90
CA ARG A 875 -7.05 6.10 -57.97
C ARG A 875 -8.01 4.97 -58.41
N PHE A 876 -7.51 3.74 -58.51
CA PHE A 876 -8.33 2.55 -58.76
C PHE A 876 -9.36 2.28 -57.65
N ASN A 877 -8.98 2.43 -56.38
CA ASN A 877 -9.90 2.19 -55.25
C ASN A 877 -11.09 3.16 -55.28
N VAL A 878 -10.88 4.44 -55.59
CA VAL A 878 -11.95 5.44 -55.77
C VAL A 878 -12.92 5.02 -56.88
N ALA A 879 -12.41 4.73 -58.08
CA ALA A 879 -13.23 4.31 -59.23
C ALA A 879 -13.97 2.98 -58.98
N PHE A 880 -13.35 2.05 -58.27
CA PHE A 880 -13.98 0.81 -57.83
C PHE A 880 -15.14 1.07 -56.87
N LEU A 881 -14.94 1.91 -55.84
CA LEU A 881 -15.98 2.23 -54.86
C LEU A 881 -17.16 2.97 -55.50
N GLN A 882 -16.91 3.93 -56.39
CA GLN A 882 -17.95 4.58 -57.20
C GLN A 882 -18.79 3.57 -57.99
N THR A 883 -18.12 2.62 -58.67
CA THR A 883 -18.79 1.54 -59.41
C THR A 883 -19.63 0.63 -58.49
N GLN A 884 -19.16 0.37 -57.26
CA GLN A 884 -19.90 -0.43 -56.27
C GLN A 884 -21.07 0.34 -55.64
N ILE A 885 -20.95 1.65 -55.42
CA ILE A 885 -22.02 2.54 -54.93
C ILE A 885 -23.16 2.54 -55.95
N ALA A 886 -22.85 2.80 -57.22
CA ALA A 886 -23.80 2.72 -58.34
C ALA A 886 -24.54 1.38 -58.40
N SER A 887 -23.80 0.27 -58.33
CA SER A 887 -24.38 -1.07 -58.33
C SER A 887 -25.27 -1.35 -57.10
N THR A 888 -24.92 -0.81 -55.92
CA THR A 888 -25.67 -1.02 -54.68
C THR A 888 -26.96 -0.20 -54.66
N ILE A 889 -26.92 1.06 -55.10
CA ILE A 889 -28.09 1.97 -55.13
C ILE A 889 -29.16 1.50 -56.13
N TYR A 890 -28.75 0.91 -57.26
CA TYR A 890 -29.68 0.21 -58.15
C TYR A 890 -30.37 -0.97 -57.46
N GLY A 891 -29.65 -1.74 -56.63
CA GLY A 891 -30.14 -2.88 -55.87
C GLY A 891 -30.87 -2.56 -54.55
N LEU A 892 -31.13 -1.28 -54.25
CA LEU A 892 -31.91 -0.82 -53.10
C LEU A 892 -33.34 -0.46 -53.51
N THR A 893 -34.27 -0.56 -52.55
CA THR A 893 -35.68 -0.22 -52.75
C THR A 893 -35.90 1.29 -52.75
N GLU A 894 -36.95 1.75 -53.43
CA GLU A 894 -37.30 3.18 -53.62
C GLU A 894 -37.56 3.93 -52.29
N THR A 895 -37.87 3.18 -51.23
CA THR A 895 -38.02 3.66 -49.85
C THR A 895 -36.70 3.94 -49.12
N THR A 896 -35.55 3.55 -49.69
CA THR A 896 -34.23 3.51 -49.00
C THR A 896 -33.11 4.24 -49.74
N ARG A 897 -33.45 4.91 -50.85
CA ARG A 897 -32.57 5.78 -51.65
C ARG A 897 -33.33 7.06 -51.96
N THR A 898 -32.64 8.14 -52.27
CA THR A 898 -33.24 9.40 -52.75
C THR A 898 -32.86 9.68 -54.20
N VAL A 899 -33.58 10.58 -54.89
CA VAL A 899 -33.15 11.11 -56.19
C VAL A 899 -31.70 11.64 -56.14
N VAL A 900 -31.35 12.37 -55.08
CA VAL A 900 -29.99 12.93 -54.88
C VAL A 900 -28.94 11.83 -54.76
N ASP A 901 -29.24 10.71 -54.08
CA ASP A 901 -28.31 9.56 -54.02
C ASP A 901 -28.10 8.91 -55.39
N VAL A 902 -29.15 8.82 -56.22
CA VAL A 902 -29.05 8.25 -57.57
C VAL A 902 -28.27 9.17 -58.51
N GLU A 903 -28.50 10.48 -58.45
CA GLU A 903 -27.80 11.48 -59.26
C GLU A 903 -26.30 11.57 -58.89
N ALA A 904 -25.97 11.61 -57.60
CA ALA A 904 -24.59 11.54 -57.12
C ALA A 904 -23.89 10.22 -57.54
N ALA A 905 -24.63 9.09 -57.52
CA ALA A 905 -24.10 7.81 -57.98
C ALA A 905 -23.91 7.74 -59.51
N MET A 906 -24.70 8.48 -60.30
CA MET A 906 -24.48 8.64 -61.74
C MET A 906 -23.22 9.47 -62.02
N SER A 907 -23.06 10.63 -61.36
CA SER A 907 -21.86 11.48 -61.49
C SER A 907 -20.58 10.71 -61.13
N GLY A 908 -20.56 10.02 -59.98
CA GLY A 908 -19.42 9.19 -59.58
C GLY A 908 -19.16 8.00 -60.51
N LEU A 909 -20.20 7.45 -61.17
CA LEU A 909 -20.01 6.40 -62.17
C LEU A 909 -19.38 6.94 -63.45
N GLU A 910 -19.65 8.19 -63.84
CA GLU A 910 -18.99 8.84 -64.98
C GLU A 910 -17.50 9.11 -64.67
N GLU A 911 -17.16 9.63 -63.47
CA GLU A 911 -15.76 9.70 -62.98
C GLU A 911 -15.03 8.34 -63.08
N ALA A 912 -15.71 7.24 -62.69
CA ALA A 912 -15.16 5.89 -62.76
C ALA A 912 -14.98 5.35 -64.19
N ILE A 913 -15.85 5.75 -65.12
CA ILE A 913 -15.81 5.34 -66.54
C ILE A 913 -14.64 6.00 -67.29
N GLU A 914 -14.19 7.18 -66.86
CA GLU A 914 -13.04 7.89 -67.42
C GLU A 914 -11.71 7.44 -66.79
N THR A 915 -11.66 7.31 -65.47
CA THR A 915 -10.45 6.94 -64.74
C THR A 915 -9.99 5.50 -64.94
N LEU A 916 -10.90 4.52 -65.08
CA LEU A 916 -10.53 3.11 -65.29
C LEU A 916 -9.70 2.89 -66.59
N PRO A 917 -10.08 3.45 -67.76
CA PRO A 917 -9.24 3.44 -68.96
C PRO A 917 -7.89 4.17 -68.85
N GLU A 918 -7.77 5.23 -68.04
CA GLU A 918 -6.47 5.87 -67.79
C GLU A 918 -5.53 4.93 -67.06
N ILE A 919 -6.02 4.31 -65.97
CA ILE A 919 -5.26 3.36 -65.17
C ILE A 919 -4.84 2.15 -66.02
N ALA A 920 -5.69 1.70 -66.96
CA ALA A 920 -5.34 0.64 -67.91
C ALA A 920 -4.19 1.03 -68.86
N LYS A 921 -4.13 2.28 -69.35
CA LYS A 921 -3.06 2.76 -70.25
C LYS A 921 -1.70 2.88 -69.56
N ALA A 922 -1.67 3.06 -68.25
CA ALA A 922 -0.46 3.25 -67.46
C ALA A 922 0.52 2.05 -67.55
N PRO A 923 1.83 2.22 -67.25
CA PRO A 923 2.84 1.18 -67.48
C PRO A 923 2.65 -0.06 -66.59
N ASN A 924 2.37 0.13 -65.30
CA ASN A 924 2.15 -0.94 -64.31
C ASN A 924 0.74 -0.83 -63.69
N PRO A 925 -0.33 -1.25 -64.40
CA PRO A 925 -1.69 -1.18 -63.88
C PRO A 925 -1.90 -2.17 -62.70
N PRO A 926 -2.73 -1.87 -61.68
CA PRO A 926 -2.97 -2.77 -60.55
C PRO A 926 -3.67 -4.10 -60.91
N PHE A 927 -4.28 -4.17 -62.08
CA PHE A 927 -4.95 -5.35 -62.65
C PHE A 927 -4.63 -5.44 -64.15
N PRO A 928 -4.81 -6.61 -64.81
CA PRO A 928 -4.63 -6.73 -66.25
C PRO A 928 -5.46 -5.68 -67.03
N ARG A 929 -4.86 -5.05 -68.04
CA ARG A 929 -5.47 -3.93 -68.80
C ARG A 929 -6.89 -4.24 -69.29
N HIS A 930 -7.03 -5.42 -69.91
CA HIS A 930 -8.30 -5.99 -70.37
C HIS A 930 -9.38 -6.03 -69.27
N ASP A 931 -9.04 -6.36 -68.04
CA ASP A 931 -10.00 -6.49 -66.94
C ASP A 931 -10.47 -5.11 -66.43
N LEU A 932 -9.62 -4.09 -66.52
CA LEU A 932 -9.96 -2.70 -66.25
C LEU A 932 -10.87 -2.13 -67.36
N GLU A 933 -10.54 -2.41 -68.62
CA GLU A 933 -11.36 -2.05 -69.79
C GLU A 933 -12.73 -2.75 -69.77
N GLN A 934 -12.81 -4.04 -69.40
CA GLN A 934 -14.07 -4.74 -69.20
C GLN A 934 -14.92 -4.11 -68.09
N ARG A 935 -14.33 -3.71 -66.96
CA ARG A 935 -15.04 -2.99 -65.88
C ARG A 935 -15.61 -1.66 -66.36
N ALA A 936 -14.81 -0.86 -67.07
CA ALA A 936 -15.26 0.41 -67.66
C ALA A 936 -16.40 0.20 -68.69
N ASN A 937 -16.30 -0.85 -69.50
CA ASN A 937 -17.33 -1.19 -70.48
C ASN A 937 -18.63 -1.71 -69.83
N MET A 938 -18.57 -2.44 -68.73
CA MET A 938 -19.76 -2.80 -67.94
C MET A 938 -20.38 -1.56 -67.28
N ALA A 939 -19.57 -0.71 -66.63
CA ALA A 939 -20.05 0.54 -66.02
C ALA A 939 -20.80 1.41 -67.04
N ARG A 940 -20.20 1.62 -68.22
CA ARG A 940 -20.77 2.39 -69.34
C ARG A 940 -22.04 1.78 -69.94
N ASN A 941 -22.08 0.47 -70.14
CA ASN A 941 -23.15 -0.16 -70.94
C ASN A 941 -24.31 -0.76 -70.14
N THR A 942 -24.08 -1.23 -68.91
CA THR A 942 -25.12 -1.86 -68.08
C THR A 942 -25.47 -1.02 -66.85
N ILE A 943 -24.48 -0.64 -66.03
CA ILE A 943 -24.74 0.05 -64.76
C ILE A 943 -25.32 1.45 -64.98
N ARG A 944 -24.79 2.21 -65.96
CA ARG A 944 -25.34 3.52 -66.36
C ARG A 944 -26.84 3.44 -66.69
N LYS A 945 -27.22 2.50 -67.57
CA LYS A 945 -28.61 2.29 -68.01
C LYS A 945 -29.53 1.74 -66.92
N GLN A 946 -28.96 1.10 -65.91
CA GLN A 946 -29.66 0.67 -64.70
C GLN A 946 -29.96 1.86 -63.78
N LEU A 947 -28.99 2.77 -63.58
CA LEU A 947 -29.21 4.01 -62.84
C LEU A 947 -30.16 4.98 -63.55
N GLU A 948 -30.05 5.16 -64.87
CA GLU A 948 -30.97 6.01 -65.66
C GLU A 948 -32.45 5.59 -65.45
N ARG A 949 -32.73 4.28 -65.37
CA ARG A 949 -34.07 3.74 -65.06
C ARG A 949 -34.45 3.92 -63.60
N ALA A 950 -33.52 3.70 -62.68
CA ALA A 950 -33.75 3.88 -61.25
C ALA A 950 -34.01 5.36 -60.89
N LEU A 951 -33.39 6.29 -61.60
CA LEU A 951 -33.60 7.73 -61.44
C LEU A 951 -35.03 8.11 -61.82
N GLN A 952 -35.51 7.62 -62.97
CA GLN A 952 -36.89 7.85 -63.39
C GLN A 952 -37.90 7.26 -62.39
N SER A 953 -37.70 5.99 -61.97
CA SER A 953 -38.62 5.36 -61.02
C SER A 953 -38.60 6.05 -59.64
N GLN A 954 -37.43 6.51 -59.19
CA GLN A 954 -37.29 7.27 -57.94
C GLN A 954 -37.95 8.64 -58.01
N ARG A 955 -37.78 9.39 -59.11
CA ARG A 955 -38.49 10.66 -59.34
C ARG A 955 -40.00 10.44 -59.37
N ASP A 956 -40.47 9.39 -60.04
CA ASP A 956 -41.89 9.03 -60.08
C ASP A 956 -42.43 8.61 -58.71
N TYR A 957 -41.62 7.98 -57.86
CA TYR A 957 -41.98 7.62 -56.48
C TYR A 957 -42.05 8.86 -55.57
N GLU A 958 -41.02 9.70 -55.58
CA GLU A 958 -40.94 10.91 -54.75
C GLU A 958 -42.02 11.92 -55.13
N ASN A 959 -42.29 12.13 -56.43
CA ASN A 959 -43.40 12.99 -56.89
C ASN A 959 -44.76 12.48 -56.40
N LYS A 960 -45.02 11.16 -56.43
CA LYS A 960 -46.27 10.58 -55.91
C LYS A 960 -46.38 10.70 -54.39
N ASN A 961 -45.25 10.62 -53.67
CA ASN A 961 -45.23 10.77 -52.22
C ASN A 961 -45.41 12.24 -51.80
N ALA A 962 -44.74 13.17 -52.50
CA ALA A 962 -44.90 14.61 -52.33
C ALA A 962 -46.35 15.06 -52.62
N ALA A 963 -46.97 14.58 -53.71
CA ALA A 963 -48.36 14.85 -54.02
C ALA A 963 -49.32 14.38 -52.90
N ARG A 964 -49.12 13.18 -52.35
CA ARG A 964 -49.87 12.66 -51.20
C ARG A 964 -49.65 13.47 -49.92
N LEU A 965 -48.43 13.95 -49.69
CA LEU A 965 -48.08 14.81 -48.55
C LEU A 965 -48.71 16.21 -48.68
N GLU A 966 -48.73 16.78 -49.89
CA GLU A 966 -49.45 18.02 -50.18
C GLU A 966 -50.96 17.86 -50.05
N GLU A 967 -51.55 16.79 -50.57
CA GLU A 967 -52.98 16.47 -50.44
C GLU A 967 -53.37 16.34 -48.96
N ALA A 968 -52.57 15.60 -48.18
CA ALA A 968 -52.75 15.49 -46.72
C ALA A 968 -52.52 16.81 -45.97
N ARG A 969 -51.62 17.69 -46.44
CA ARG A 969 -51.41 19.03 -45.86
C ARG A 969 -52.60 19.95 -46.17
N LYS A 970 -53.04 20.02 -47.43
CA LYS A 970 -54.22 20.77 -47.90
C LYS A 970 -55.51 20.30 -47.21
N ALA A 971 -55.65 19.00 -46.94
CA ALA A 971 -56.76 18.47 -46.15
C ALA A 971 -56.74 18.98 -44.69
N ARG A 972 -55.58 18.95 -44.01
CA ARG A 972 -55.45 19.50 -42.65
C ARG A 972 -55.63 21.02 -42.60
N GLU A 973 -55.16 21.74 -43.62
CA GLU A 973 -55.30 23.19 -43.72
C GLU A 973 -56.76 23.60 -43.98
N THR A 974 -57.49 22.89 -44.83
CA THR A 974 -58.94 23.12 -45.04
C THR A 974 -59.77 22.72 -43.82
N GLU A 975 -59.43 21.62 -43.12
CA GLU A 975 -60.05 21.28 -41.81
C GLU A 975 -59.81 22.39 -40.77
N LYS A 976 -58.57 22.90 -40.67
CA LYS A 976 -58.21 23.99 -39.76
C LYS A 976 -58.96 25.28 -40.11
N GLN A 977 -59.00 25.66 -41.39
CA GLN A 977 -59.74 26.84 -41.86
C GLN A 977 -61.25 26.72 -41.60
N HIS A 978 -61.85 25.55 -41.82
CA HIS A 978 -63.27 25.32 -41.51
C HIS A 978 -63.55 25.53 -40.02
N ARG A 979 -62.70 24.96 -39.15
CA ARG A 979 -62.80 25.09 -37.68
C ARG A 979 -62.59 26.54 -37.19
N GLU A 980 -61.79 27.31 -37.92
CA GLU A 980 -61.51 28.72 -37.64
C GLU A 980 -62.65 29.64 -38.10
N GLN A 981 -63.24 29.38 -39.27
CA GLN A 981 -64.46 30.03 -39.75
C GLN A 981 -65.68 29.71 -38.87
N GLU A 982 -65.80 28.47 -38.39
CA GLU A 982 -66.85 28.05 -37.44
C GLU A 982 -66.73 28.83 -36.12
N LYS A 983 -65.51 28.97 -35.58
CA LYS A 983 -65.24 29.88 -34.44
C LYS A 983 -65.63 31.33 -34.75
N GLN A 984 -65.25 31.88 -35.90
CA GLN A 984 -65.57 33.27 -36.25
C GLN A 984 -67.09 33.48 -36.39
N ARG A 985 -67.84 32.50 -36.91
CA ARG A 985 -69.31 32.56 -36.96
C ARG A 985 -69.93 32.57 -35.56
N LEU A 986 -69.47 31.71 -34.65
CA LEU A 986 -69.93 31.69 -33.26
C LEU A 986 -69.68 33.03 -32.56
N VAL A 987 -68.47 33.60 -32.72
CA VAL A 987 -68.14 34.94 -32.20
C VAL A 987 -69.09 35.99 -32.78
N GLN A 988 -69.31 36.03 -34.10
CA GLN A 988 -70.24 36.99 -34.71
C GLN A 988 -71.70 36.83 -34.23
N GLU A 989 -72.15 35.63 -33.88
CA GLU A 989 -73.47 35.43 -33.28
C GLU A 989 -73.53 35.94 -31.83
N GLU A 990 -72.47 35.75 -31.05
CA GLU A 990 -72.34 36.35 -29.72
C GLU A 990 -72.25 37.88 -29.78
N GLU A 991 -71.53 38.46 -30.75
CA GLU A 991 -71.45 39.91 -30.96
C GLU A 991 -72.81 40.50 -31.34
N LYS A 992 -73.56 39.85 -32.25
CA LYS A 992 -74.93 40.25 -32.60
C LYS A 992 -75.90 40.10 -31.42
N ARG A 993 -75.69 39.10 -30.55
CA ARG A 993 -76.44 38.95 -29.29
C ARG A 993 -76.10 40.07 -28.30
N ARG A 994 -74.82 40.47 -28.22
CA ARG A 994 -74.31 41.59 -27.41
C ARG A 994 -74.79 42.95 -27.91
N GLN A 995 -74.91 43.14 -29.23
CA GLN A 995 -75.52 44.31 -29.86
C GLN A 995 -77.01 44.42 -29.54
N ARG A 996 -77.79 43.35 -29.70
CA ARG A 996 -79.23 43.36 -29.32
C ARG A 996 -79.46 43.71 -27.85
N LEU A 997 -78.62 43.20 -26.95
CA LEU A 997 -78.65 43.54 -25.52
C LEU A 997 -78.21 44.99 -25.23
N ARG A 998 -77.56 45.66 -26.18
CA ARG A 998 -77.23 47.09 -26.16
C ARG A 998 -78.40 47.93 -26.69
N GLU A 999 -78.98 47.56 -27.83
CA GLU A 999 -80.22 48.14 -28.36
C GLU A 999 -81.38 48.06 -27.36
N GLU A 1000 -81.46 46.96 -26.59
CA GLU A 1000 -82.48 46.76 -25.54
C GLU A 1000 -82.25 47.66 -24.31
N ARG A 1001 -81.00 48.00 -23.99
CA ARG A 1001 -80.66 49.04 -23.00
C ARG A 1001 -80.89 50.46 -23.53
N GLU A 1002 -80.56 50.71 -24.80
CA GLU A 1002 -80.83 51.98 -25.47
C GLU A 1002 -82.33 52.23 -25.61
N ARG A 1003 -83.15 51.18 -25.77
CA ARG A 1003 -84.62 51.29 -25.69
C ARG A 1003 -85.15 51.63 -24.31
N MET A 1004 -84.58 51.10 -23.21
CA MET A 1004 -84.93 51.61 -21.87
C MET A 1004 -84.56 53.10 -21.73
N MET A 1005 -83.38 53.51 -22.21
CA MET A 1005 -83.01 54.94 -22.22
C MET A 1005 -83.90 55.78 -23.16
N GLU A 1006 -84.44 55.23 -24.25
CA GLU A 1006 -85.43 55.91 -25.09
C GLU A 1006 -86.84 55.92 -24.49
N GLU A 1007 -87.21 54.96 -23.63
CA GLU A 1007 -88.46 55.01 -22.87
C GLU A 1007 -88.34 56.05 -21.74
N ASP A 1008 -87.22 56.12 -21.03
CA ASP A 1008 -86.89 57.24 -20.14
C ASP A 1008 -86.89 58.58 -20.89
N ARG A 1009 -86.28 58.64 -22.09
CA ARG A 1009 -86.30 59.85 -22.93
C ARG A 1009 -87.69 60.15 -23.47
N LYS A 1010 -88.56 59.16 -23.69
CA LYS A 1010 -89.96 59.39 -24.12
C LYS A 1010 -90.89 59.79 -22.99
N ILE A 1011 -90.58 59.45 -21.75
CA ILE A 1011 -91.19 60.09 -20.57
C ILE A 1011 -90.77 61.57 -20.50
N ALA A 1012 -89.55 61.91 -20.93
CA ALA A 1012 -89.11 63.30 -21.08
C ALA A 1012 -89.66 64.00 -22.35
N GLU A 1013 -89.86 63.30 -23.47
CA GLU A 1013 -90.46 63.85 -24.70
C GLU A 1013 -91.99 64.00 -24.58
N GLN A 1014 -92.70 63.13 -23.85
CA GLN A 1014 -94.14 63.34 -23.59
C GLN A 1014 -94.38 64.62 -22.76
N LYS A 1015 -93.53 64.90 -21.77
CA LYS A 1015 -93.48 66.21 -21.09
C LYS A 1015 -93.24 67.39 -22.05
N ALA A 1016 -92.65 67.15 -23.22
CA ALA A 1016 -92.34 68.15 -24.25
C ALA A 1016 -93.25 68.05 -25.50
N GLU A 1017 -94.25 67.16 -25.51
CA GLU A 1017 -95.15 66.92 -26.65
C GLU A 1017 -96.64 67.09 -26.26
N GLU A 1018 -96.98 66.97 -24.98
CA GLU A 1018 -98.04 67.80 -24.37
C GLU A 1018 -97.76 69.30 -24.62
N GLU A 1019 -96.48 69.67 -24.71
CA GLU A 1019 -96.00 70.99 -25.09
C GLU A 1019 -96.24 71.32 -26.58
N LYS A 1020 -96.66 70.36 -27.43
CA LYS A 1020 -96.54 70.47 -28.90
C LYS A 1020 -97.66 69.94 -29.80
N ILE A 1021 -98.58 69.06 -29.37
CA ILE A 1021 -99.72 68.55 -30.20
C ILE A 1021 -100.73 69.66 -30.52
N ARG A 1022 -100.41 70.46 -31.55
CA ARG A 1022 -100.99 71.81 -31.80
C ARG A 1022 -101.03 72.20 -33.30
N ALA A 1023 -100.80 71.26 -34.23
CA ALA A 1023 -100.68 71.49 -35.69
C ALA A 1023 -100.88 70.18 -36.50
N ASP A 1024 -100.43 70.18 -37.78
CA ASP A 1024 -100.29 69.04 -38.74
C ASP A 1024 -101.53 68.70 -39.62
N ALA A 1025 -101.28 67.86 -40.65
CA ALA A 1025 -102.17 67.11 -41.56
C ALA A 1025 -102.48 67.67 -42.99
N GLU A 1026 -102.08 66.92 -44.03
CA GLU A 1026 -102.52 67.02 -45.46
C GLU A 1026 -102.08 65.77 -46.29
N LEU A 1027 -102.88 65.20 -47.24
CA LEU A 1027 -102.45 64.25 -48.33
C LEU A 1027 -103.60 63.67 -49.21
N THR A 1028 -103.27 63.06 -50.38
CA THR A 1028 -104.19 62.39 -51.34
C THR A 1028 -103.62 61.09 -51.98
N THR A 1029 -104.47 60.24 -52.58
CA THR A 1029 -104.15 58.84 -52.99
C THR A 1029 -104.83 58.47 -54.37
N ASP A 1030 -104.77 57.28 -55.02
CA ASP A 1030 -104.52 55.92 -54.50
C ASP A 1030 -103.57 54.90 -55.21
N GLU A 1031 -103.79 54.29 -56.39
CA GLU A 1031 -104.75 54.48 -57.51
C GLU A 1031 -105.14 53.12 -58.21
N GLU A 1032 -105.91 53.13 -59.32
CA GLU A 1032 -107.04 52.19 -59.56
C GLU A 1032 -106.80 50.74 -60.07
N THR A 1033 -105.65 50.12 -59.77
CA THR A 1033 -105.56 48.63 -59.74
C THR A 1033 -104.68 48.07 -58.60
N GLY A 1034 -103.87 48.89 -57.92
CA GLY A 1034 -102.83 48.41 -56.99
C GLY A 1034 -103.31 48.25 -55.53
N GLU A 1035 -103.23 47.04 -54.97
CA GLU A 1035 -103.65 46.69 -53.61
C GLU A 1035 -102.97 47.44 -52.44
N LYS A 1036 -103.63 47.51 -51.26
CA LYS A 1036 -103.04 47.94 -49.95
C LYS A 1036 -103.57 47.16 -48.71
N ARG A 1037 -102.77 46.29 -48.04
CA ARG A 1037 -103.03 45.60 -46.70
C ARG A 1037 -101.77 44.92 -46.04
N LYS A 1038 -101.63 44.72 -44.69
CA LYS A 1038 -100.72 43.66 -44.06
C LYS A 1038 -100.67 43.32 -42.51
N ARG A 1039 -100.13 42.09 -42.09
CA ARG A 1039 -99.42 41.54 -40.83
C ARG A 1039 -99.28 39.93 -40.83
N GLU A 1040 -98.70 39.00 -39.98
CA GLU A 1040 -97.79 38.79 -38.76
C GLU A 1040 -97.41 37.25 -38.40
N LYS A 1041 -96.49 36.91 -37.41
CA LYS A 1041 -96.29 35.65 -36.51
C LYS A 1041 -95.21 34.46 -36.73
N LYS A 1042 -95.07 33.40 -35.83
CA LYS A 1042 -93.77 32.62 -35.43
C LYS A 1042 -93.82 31.19 -34.66
N LYS A 1043 -92.87 30.17 -34.83
CA LYS A 1043 -92.52 28.87 -34.03
C LYS A 1043 -91.38 27.94 -34.71
N GLY A 1044 -90.74 26.75 -34.34
CA GLY A 1044 -90.56 25.69 -33.24
C GLY A 1044 -89.65 24.39 -33.60
N GLY A 1045 -89.18 23.41 -32.72
CA GLY A 1045 -88.35 22.14 -33.07
C GLY A 1045 -87.79 21.08 -31.98
N LYS A 1046 -87.15 19.88 -32.31
CA LYS A 1046 -86.48 18.73 -31.46
C LYS A 1046 -85.91 17.45 -32.28
N ARG A 1047 -85.22 16.29 -31.88
CA ARG A 1047 -84.14 15.80 -30.89
C ARG A 1047 -83.72 14.21 -30.78
N LYS A 1048 -82.47 13.72 -31.11
CA LYS A 1048 -81.50 12.59 -30.57
C LYS A 1048 -81.63 10.98 -30.60
N LYS A 1049 -80.58 10.17 -31.04
CA LYS A 1049 -79.96 8.83 -30.53
C LYS A 1049 -78.63 8.35 -31.30
N LYS A 1050 -78.25 7.04 -31.36
CA LYS A 1050 -76.94 6.32 -31.64
C LYS A 1050 -77.02 5.41 -32.91
N GLU A 1051 -75.91 4.88 -33.49
CA GLU A 1051 -75.66 3.49 -34.03
C GLU A 1051 -74.35 3.40 -34.91
N ASP A 1052 -73.91 2.20 -35.38
CA ASP A 1052 -72.47 1.81 -35.56
C ASP A 1052 -72.11 0.72 -36.66
N ASP A 1053 -70.79 0.47 -36.95
CA ASP A 1053 -70.08 -0.70 -37.60
C ASP A 1053 -69.51 -0.70 -39.08
N SER A 1054 -69.03 -1.86 -39.59
CA SER A 1054 -68.01 -2.11 -40.66
C SER A 1054 -68.43 -3.22 -41.69
N ASP A 1055 -67.65 -3.92 -42.56
CA ASP A 1055 -66.21 -4.20 -42.83
C ASP A 1055 -65.99 -4.80 -44.29
N ILE A 1056 -64.77 -5.24 -44.68
CA ILE A 1056 -64.42 -6.24 -45.76
C ILE A 1056 -64.54 -5.72 -47.25
N VAL A 1057 -63.85 -6.15 -48.35
CA VAL A 1057 -63.02 -7.31 -48.86
C VAL A 1057 -61.65 -6.84 -49.47
N SER A 1058 -60.81 -7.62 -50.21
CA SER A 1058 -60.14 -8.94 -50.00
C SER A 1058 -59.53 -9.54 -51.31
N ASP A 1059 -58.32 -10.13 -51.23
CA ASP A 1059 -57.69 -11.17 -52.11
C ASP A 1059 -57.20 -10.84 -53.56
N GLY A 1060 -56.26 -11.66 -54.07
CA GLY A 1060 -55.68 -11.68 -55.43
C GLY A 1060 -54.32 -10.96 -55.61
N SER A 1061 -53.26 -11.54 -56.19
CA SER A 1061 -53.05 -12.92 -56.68
C SER A 1061 -51.54 -13.32 -56.77
N ASP A 1062 -51.28 -14.61 -57.03
CA ASP A 1062 -50.04 -15.19 -57.62
C ASP A 1062 -48.68 -15.11 -56.88
N GLY A 1063 -47.65 -15.77 -57.43
CA GLY A 1063 -46.29 -15.21 -57.38
C GLY A 1063 -45.05 -16.09 -57.12
N GLU A 1064 -45.16 -17.42 -56.92
CA GLU A 1064 -44.01 -18.33 -56.74
C GLU A 1064 -43.04 -18.03 -55.55
N VAL A 1065 -41.84 -18.66 -55.56
CA VAL A 1065 -40.67 -18.40 -54.69
C VAL A 1065 -40.90 -18.45 -53.14
N GLY A 1066 -41.80 -19.33 -52.67
CA GLY A 1066 -41.93 -19.74 -51.25
C GLY A 1066 -42.41 -21.20 -51.07
N GLY A 1067 -42.56 -21.82 -49.89
CA GLY A 1067 -42.00 -21.61 -48.54
C GLY A 1067 -42.12 -22.96 -47.78
N ARG A 1068 -41.06 -23.48 -47.13
CA ARG A 1068 -40.78 -24.95 -47.17
C ARG A 1068 -40.26 -25.65 -45.86
N LYS A 1069 -40.99 -26.69 -45.39
CA LYS A 1069 -40.61 -27.96 -44.67
C LYS A 1069 -40.87 -28.19 -43.15
N PHE A 1070 -41.93 -28.97 -42.85
CA PHE A 1070 -41.96 -30.42 -42.51
C PHE A 1070 -41.10 -31.05 -41.36
N ARG A 1071 -41.72 -32.03 -40.64
CA ARG A 1071 -41.20 -33.17 -39.82
C ARG A 1071 -41.79 -33.25 -38.39
N THR A 1072 -41.61 -34.41 -37.74
CA THR A 1072 -42.66 -35.09 -36.94
C THR A 1072 -42.19 -35.82 -35.67
N ARG A 1073 -43.19 -36.34 -34.91
CA ARG A 1073 -43.22 -37.08 -33.62
C ARG A 1073 -43.72 -36.23 -32.43
N THR A 1074 -44.08 -36.97 -31.37
CA THR A 1074 -44.80 -36.57 -30.15
C THR A 1074 -46.32 -36.34 -30.32
N SER A 1075 -47.09 -36.96 -29.41
CA SER A 1075 -48.28 -36.50 -28.68
C SER A 1075 -49.37 -35.58 -29.30
N SER A 1076 -50.70 -35.61 -29.04
CA SER A 1076 -51.69 -36.25 -28.11
C SER A 1076 -52.42 -35.43 -26.98
N LEU A 1077 -53.65 -34.87 -27.21
CA LEU A 1077 -54.66 -34.58 -26.12
C LEU A 1077 -55.34 -33.17 -26.12
N THR A 1078 -56.67 -33.07 -26.34
CA THR A 1078 -57.49 -31.90 -26.75
C THR A 1078 -58.19 -31.14 -25.62
N PRO A 1079 -58.83 -29.96 -25.87
CA PRO A 1079 -60.01 -29.55 -25.11
C PRO A 1079 -61.07 -30.67 -24.97
N ALA A 1080 -62.01 -30.42 -24.06
CA ALA A 1080 -63.20 -31.22 -23.73
C ALA A 1080 -62.96 -32.54 -22.97
N SER A 1081 -63.33 -32.47 -21.68
CA SER A 1081 -64.17 -33.44 -20.95
C SER A 1081 -63.77 -34.91 -20.88
N GLY A 1082 -63.53 -35.37 -19.65
CA GLY A 1082 -64.47 -36.34 -19.08
C GLY A 1082 -65.75 -35.61 -18.63
N ASP A 1083 -66.94 -36.19 -18.69
CA ASP A 1083 -67.27 -37.47 -19.30
C ASP A 1083 -68.66 -37.47 -19.95
N GLU A 1084 -68.78 -38.20 -21.05
CA GLU A 1084 -70.03 -38.48 -21.78
C GLU A 1084 -69.69 -39.60 -22.80
N GLY A 1085 -69.51 -40.84 -22.35
CA GLY A 1085 -69.64 -41.32 -20.95
C GLY A 1085 -71.04 -41.82 -20.61
N THR A 1086 -72.04 -41.39 -21.40
CA THR A 1086 -73.26 -42.13 -21.77
C THR A 1086 -74.09 -42.76 -20.63
N GLU A 1087 -75.36 -42.41 -20.50
CA GLU A 1087 -76.27 -42.19 -21.64
C GLU A 1087 -77.03 -40.86 -21.59
N ARG A 1088 -76.55 -39.80 -22.28
CA ARG A 1088 -77.29 -38.98 -23.31
C ARG A 1088 -76.47 -37.72 -23.80
N PRO A 1089 -75.84 -37.73 -25.01
CA PRO A 1089 -74.82 -38.66 -25.52
C PRO A 1089 -73.59 -38.03 -26.31
N LYS A 1090 -72.33 -38.34 -25.91
CA LYS A 1090 -71.12 -38.70 -26.76
C LYS A 1090 -70.01 -37.69 -27.29
N LYS A 1091 -68.75 -37.89 -26.78
CA LYS A 1091 -67.39 -38.06 -27.47
C LYS A 1091 -66.36 -36.92 -27.88
N LYS A 1092 -65.25 -36.81 -27.09
CA LYS A 1092 -63.74 -36.88 -27.31
C LYS A 1092 -62.97 -36.47 -28.63
N LYS A 1093 -61.75 -35.87 -28.52
CA LYS A 1093 -60.65 -35.57 -29.54
C LYS A 1093 -59.21 -35.69 -28.89
N ARG A 1094 -57.93 -35.48 -29.35
CA ARG A 1094 -57.04 -34.94 -30.47
C ARG A 1094 -56.39 -33.50 -30.43
N ARG A 1095 -55.03 -33.37 -30.20
CA ARG A 1095 -54.13 -32.13 -30.13
C ARG A 1095 -52.61 -32.50 -29.88
N LYS A 1096 -51.71 -31.58 -29.41
CA LYS A 1096 -50.27 -31.62 -28.93
C LYS A 1096 -49.13 -31.36 -29.99
N LEU A 1097 -47.85 -31.78 -29.77
CA LEU A 1097 -46.55 -31.10 -30.11
C LEU A 1097 -45.86 -31.38 -31.49
N GLU A 1098 -44.81 -30.55 -31.78
CA GLU A 1098 -43.56 -30.78 -32.58
C GLU A 1098 -43.61 -30.94 -34.15
N ARG A 1099 -42.54 -30.63 -34.94
CA ARG A 1099 -41.08 -30.60 -34.62
C ARG A 1099 -40.16 -29.74 -35.54
N LYS A 1100 -38.97 -29.39 -35.01
CA LYS A 1100 -37.65 -29.08 -35.68
C LYS A 1100 -37.57 -28.00 -36.78
N GLY A 1101 -36.87 -26.88 -36.48
CA GLY A 1101 -36.35 -25.89 -37.45
C GLY A 1101 -34.81 -25.90 -37.57
N LYS A 1102 -34.21 -24.78 -38.00
CA LYS A 1102 -32.78 -24.45 -37.75
C LYS A 1102 -32.43 -22.96 -38.01
N ALA A 1103 -31.42 -22.47 -37.28
CA ALA A 1103 -30.44 -21.42 -37.63
C ALA A 1103 -30.84 -19.91 -37.69
N ALA A 1104 -30.58 -19.22 -36.57
CA ALA A 1104 -29.45 -18.28 -36.39
C ALA A 1104 -29.52 -16.76 -36.76
N LYS A 1105 -29.26 -15.96 -35.70
CA LYS A 1105 -28.28 -14.84 -35.57
C LYS A 1105 -28.65 -13.35 -35.85
N VAL A 1106 -28.36 -12.53 -34.81
CA VAL A 1106 -27.62 -11.22 -34.81
C VAL A 1106 -28.39 -9.89 -34.99
N SER A 1107 -28.86 -9.38 -33.83
CA SER A 1107 -28.61 -8.04 -33.19
C SER A 1107 -28.70 -6.68 -33.90
N ALA A 1108 -29.15 -5.69 -33.09
CA ALA A 1108 -28.73 -4.26 -33.06
C ALA A 1108 -29.21 -3.34 -34.22
N LYS A 1109 -29.38 -2.01 -34.07
CA LYS A 1109 -29.60 -1.10 -32.90
C LYS A 1109 -30.19 0.25 -33.43
N THR A 1110 -30.79 1.05 -32.55
CA THR A 1110 -30.91 2.54 -32.57
C THR A 1110 -31.24 3.33 -33.87
N SER A 1111 -32.33 4.10 -33.81
CA SER A 1111 -32.44 5.52 -34.24
C SER A 1111 -33.71 6.12 -33.62
N SER A 1112 -33.61 7.11 -32.73
CA SER A 1112 -33.56 8.57 -32.97
C SER A 1112 -34.86 9.15 -33.58
N LYS A 1113 -35.35 10.25 -32.99
CA LYS A 1113 -36.61 10.90 -33.37
C LYS A 1113 -36.53 12.38 -33.00
N TYR A 1114 -36.56 13.26 -33.99
CA TYR A 1114 -36.68 14.71 -33.78
C TYR A 1114 -37.94 15.23 -34.49
N LYS A 1115 -38.45 16.36 -33.99
CA LYS A 1115 -39.43 17.20 -34.69
C LYS A 1115 -38.74 18.51 -35.05
N SER A 1116 -39.16 19.10 -36.15
CA SER A 1116 -39.02 20.53 -36.44
C SER A 1116 -40.37 21.08 -36.89
N GLU A 1117 -40.64 22.33 -36.56
CA GLU A 1117 -41.66 23.16 -37.20
C GLU A 1117 -41.20 24.63 -37.07
N GLU A 1118 -41.53 25.45 -38.06
CA GLU A 1118 -40.76 26.65 -38.43
C GLU A 1118 -41.70 27.76 -38.91
N LYS A 1119 -41.42 29.05 -38.61
CA LYS A 1119 -41.84 30.18 -39.46
C LYS A 1119 -41.18 31.55 -39.13
N ILE A 1120 -40.25 31.95 -40.00
CA ILE A 1120 -40.30 33.15 -40.90
C ILE A 1120 -41.17 34.35 -40.43
N VAL A 1121 -40.59 35.57 -40.32
CA VAL A 1121 -40.74 36.73 -41.26
C VAL A 1121 -39.62 37.78 -41.05
N ASP A 1122 -38.83 38.00 -42.11
CA ASP A 1122 -38.12 39.19 -42.67
C ASP A 1122 -37.87 40.48 -41.83
N SER A 1123 -36.64 41.06 -41.88
CA SER A 1123 -36.24 42.10 -42.88
C SER A 1123 -34.90 42.82 -42.56
N ASP A 1124 -34.03 42.88 -43.58
CA ASP A 1124 -33.07 43.91 -44.04
C ASP A 1124 -31.85 44.44 -43.21
N SER A 1125 -30.76 44.68 -43.98
CA SER A 1125 -29.58 45.57 -43.79
C SER A 1125 -28.41 45.23 -42.82
N ASP A 1126 -27.33 44.72 -43.44
CA ASP A 1126 -25.93 45.25 -43.47
C ASP A 1126 -24.88 45.04 -42.34
N GLU A 1127 -23.70 44.56 -42.82
CA GLU A 1127 -22.28 44.63 -42.39
C GLU A 1127 -21.73 44.01 -41.07
N ASP A 1128 -20.80 43.04 -41.28
CA ASP A 1128 -19.56 42.67 -40.56
C ASP A 1128 -19.47 42.34 -39.03
N GLY A 1129 -18.79 41.21 -38.71
CA GLY A 1129 -18.12 40.99 -37.39
C GLY A 1129 -18.19 39.57 -36.77
N VAL A 1130 -17.12 38.79 -36.87
CA VAL A 1130 -16.88 37.43 -36.26
C VAL A 1130 -16.01 37.50 -34.97
N PRO A 1131 -15.76 36.42 -34.15
CA PRO A 1131 -16.38 35.08 -33.91
C PRO A 1131 -16.42 34.64 -32.38
N ALA A 1132 -16.33 33.31 -32.09
CA ALA A 1132 -16.15 32.56 -30.81
C ALA A 1132 -17.43 32.21 -30.00
N LEU A 1133 -17.72 30.96 -29.56
CA LEU A 1133 -17.01 29.92 -28.75
C LEU A 1133 -16.98 30.25 -27.23
N ASP A 1134 -17.24 29.35 -26.27
CA ASP A 1134 -16.95 27.90 -26.26
C ASP A 1134 -17.77 26.99 -25.27
N ASP A 1135 -17.61 25.67 -25.45
CA ASP A 1135 -17.59 24.49 -24.54
C ASP A 1135 -18.69 24.05 -23.49
N ARG A 1136 -18.47 22.83 -22.96
CA ARG A 1136 -19.19 22.04 -21.92
C ARG A 1136 -18.29 21.87 -20.66
N ASP A 1137 -18.50 21.01 -19.63
CA ASP A 1137 -19.38 19.85 -19.40
C ASP A 1137 -19.66 19.62 -17.87
N SER A 1138 -20.30 18.48 -17.58
CA SER A 1138 -20.63 17.78 -16.32
C SER A 1138 -19.44 17.46 -15.40
N SER A 1139 -19.58 16.95 -14.15
CA SER A 1139 -20.63 16.98 -13.09
C SER A 1139 -20.14 16.13 -11.89
N GLU A 1140 -20.60 16.36 -10.65
CA GLU A 1140 -20.84 15.24 -9.70
C GLU A 1140 -21.74 15.61 -8.48
N ALA A 1141 -21.97 14.65 -7.58
CA ALA A 1141 -22.75 14.74 -6.33
C ALA A 1141 -21.89 14.18 -5.16
N ARG A 1142 -22.29 14.04 -3.87
CA ARG A 1142 -23.59 14.00 -3.15
C ARG A 1142 -23.30 14.05 -1.63
N GLU A 1143 -24.23 14.44 -0.77
CA GLU A 1143 -24.05 14.40 0.71
C GLU A 1143 -25.19 13.69 1.51
N SER A 1144 -24.86 13.27 2.73
CA SER A 1144 -25.72 12.81 3.87
C SER A 1144 -26.62 11.56 3.68
N SER A 1145 -26.50 10.40 4.39
CA SER A 1145 -26.32 10.06 5.83
C SER A 1145 -27.57 10.34 6.72
N PRO A 1146 -27.80 9.65 7.87
CA PRO A 1146 -27.54 8.26 8.31
C PRO A 1146 -28.72 7.64 9.15
N ALA A 1147 -28.41 6.72 10.10
CA ALA A 1147 -29.25 6.19 11.22
C ALA A 1147 -30.36 5.15 10.87
N ASP A 1148 -30.76 4.13 11.65
CA ASP A 1148 -30.37 3.53 12.97
C ASP A 1148 -31.21 2.19 13.15
N VAL A 1149 -31.06 1.21 14.08
CA VAL A 1149 -30.07 0.76 15.11
C VAL A 1149 -30.46 -0.66 15.64
N GLU A 1150 -29.54 -1.42 16.30
CA GLU A 1150 -29.74 -2.67 17.14
C GLU A 1150 -30.19 -4.02 16.48
N MET A 1151 -29.41 -5.12 16.59
CA MET A 1151 -29.44 -6.27 17.57
C MET A 1151 -30.47 -7.40 17.26
N ALA A 1152 -30.24 -8.70 17.48
CA ALA A 1152 -29.03 -9.53 17.76
C ALA A 1152 -29.37 -11.03 17.53
N ASP A 1153 -28.34 -11.91 17.48
CA ASP A 1153 -28.25 -13.37 17.74
C ASP A 1153 -29.39 -14.35 17.28
N GLY A 1154 -29.12 -15.61 16.89
CA GLY A 1154 -27.85 -16.35 16.76
C GLY A 1154 -28.08 -17.83 16.39
N ASP A 1155 -27.05 -18.45 15.80
CA ASP A 1155 -26.68 -19.87 15.63
C ASP A 1155 -27.68 -21.03 15.34
N ASP A 1156 -27.25 -21.80 14.33
CA ASP A 1156 -27.23 -23.27 14.21
C ASP A 1156 -28.42 -24.15 13.74
N ALA A 1157 -27.97 -25.28 13.17
CA ALA A 1157 -28.63 -26.28 12.34
C ALA A 1157 -29.89 -27.01 12.86
N GLU A 1158 -30.74 -27.52 11.94
CA GLU A 1158 -30.86 -28.98 11.73
C GLU A 1158 -31.66 -29.46 10.50
N VAL A 1159 -31.37 -30.72 10.17
CA VAL A 1159 -32.06 -31.77 9.35
C VAL A 1159 -33.60 -31.69 9.24
N GLY A 1160 -34.19 -32.13 8.10
CA GLY A 1160 -35.60 -32.63 8.13
C GLY A 1160 -36.37 -32.89 6.82
N GLN A 1161 -36.39 -34.13 6.31
CA GLN A 1161 -37.22 -34.55 5.16
C GLN A 1161 -38.75 -34.61 5.43
N ARG A 1162 -39.58 -34.42 4.39
CA ARG A 1162 -40.92 -35.06 4.14
C ARG A 1162 -41.51 -34.61 2.78
N ARG A 1163 -42.33 -35.35 2.01
CA ARG A 1163 -42.64 -36.82 1.88
C ARG A 1163 -43.40 -37.07 0.55
N ARG A 1164 -43.34 -38.29 -0.03
CA ARG A 1164 -44.17 -38.75 -1.19
C ARG A 1164 -45.49 -39.43 -0.74
N PRO A 1165 -46.47 -39.60 -1.66
CA PRO A 1165 -47.07 -40.93 -1.97
C PRO A 1165 -47.12 -41.22 -3.51
N LYS A 1166 -46.75 -42.40 -4.06
CA LYS A 1166 -47.37 -43.78 -4.09
C LYS A 1166 -48.41 -43.99 -5.23
N PRO A 1167 -48.71 -45.22 -5.73
CA PRO A 1167 -47.92 -46.49 -5.83
C PRO A 1167 -48.18 -47.37 -7.11
N SER A 1168 -47.74 -48.66 -7.09
CA SER A 1168 -48.10 -49.85 -7.93
C SER A 1168 -47.27 -50.11 -9.22
N ARG A 1169 -46.53 -51.25 -9.34
CA ARG A 1169 -46.84 -52.66 -9.82
C ARG A 1169 -46.87 -52.78 -11.36
N ILE A 1170 -46.41 -53.85 -12.06
CA ILE A 1170 -45.80 -55.19 -11.78
C ILE A 1170 -45.06 -55.60 -13.11
N VAL A 1171 -43.76 -56.00 -13.15
CA VAL A 1171 -43.11 -57.34 -12.99
C VAL A 1171 -42.70 -58.01 -14.34
N ASP A 1172 -41.75 -58.98 -14.28
CA ASP A 1172 -41.15 -59.88 -15.31
C ASP A 1172 -40.01 -59.35 -16.26
N ASP A 1173 -38.80 -59.93 -16.06
CA ASP A 1173 -37.93 -60.73 -16.97
C ASP A 1173 -37.33 -60.12 -18.28
N GLU A 1174 -36.12 -60.49 -18.78
CA GLU A 1174 -35.00 -61.34 -18.30
C GLU A 1174 -33.67 -60.97 -19.04
N ASP A 1175 -32.52 -61.41 -18.50
CA ASP A 1175 -31.25 -61.84 -19.11
C ASP A 1175 -30.17 -60.95 -19.83
N ASP A 1176 -28.91 -61.31 -19.46
CA ASP A 1176 -27.62 -61.44 -20.19
C ASP A 1176 -26.51 -60.35 -20.33
N GLU A 1177 -25.41 -60.65 -19.60
CA GLU A 1177 -23.98 -60.79 -19.98
C GLU A 1177 -22.98 -59.59 -20.13
N GLU A 1178 -22.17 -59.46 -19.07
CA GLU A 1178 -20.69 -59.65 -18.99
C GLU A 1178 -19.60 -58.54 -19.08
N GLU A 1179 -18.58 -58.78 -18.22
CA GLU A 1179 -17.14 -58.44 -18.14
C GLU A 1179 -16.58 -56.99 -18.03
N ASP A 1180 -16.24 -56.65 -16.78
CA ASP A 1180 -14.88 -56.41 -16.24
C ASP A 1180 -14.01 -55.16 -16.53
N GLY A 1181 -13.22 -54.79 -15.49
CA GLY A 1181 -12.07 -53.89 -15.60
C GLY A 1181 -11.83 -52.89 -14.46
N ASP A 1182 -11.77 -53.31 -13.18
CA ASP A 1182 -11.51 -52.41 -12.04
C ASP A 1182 -10.44 -52.95 -11.07
N ALA A 1183 -9.53 -52.09 -10.59
CA ALA A 1183 -8.50 -52.42 -9.60
C ALA A 1183 -7.81 -51.19 -8.97
N ASN A 1184 -7.94 -51.01 -7.65
CA ASN A 1184 -7.06 -50.18 -6.82
C ASN A 1184 -7.02 -50.76 -5.39
N GLY A 1185 -5.87 -50.77 -4.71
CA GLY A 1185 -5.71 -51.46 -3.42
C GLY A 1185 -4.46 -51.10 -2.64
N THR A 1186 -4.57 -51.06 -1.31
CA THR A 1186 -3.58 -50.48 -0.38
C THR A 1186 -3.23 -51.38 0.81
N ASN A 1187 -2.07 -51.09 1.42
CA ASN A 1187 -1.60 -51.44 2.76
C ASN A 1187 -0.94 -52.82 3.02
N GLY A 1188 0.20 -52.74 3.74
CA GLY A 1188 0.96 -53.81 4.40
C GLY A 1188 2.10 -53.17 5.21
N ALA A 1189 2.46 -53.69 6.38
CA ALA A 1189 3.34 -52.99 7.33
C ALA A 1189 4.23 -53.90 8.20
N ASN A 1190 5.36 -53.34 8.67
CA ASN A 1190 6.34 -53.88 9.66
C ASN A 1190 7.14 -55.14 9.23
N GLY A 1191 8.39 -55.37 9.65
CA GLY A 1191 9.35 -54.52 10.36
C GLY A 1191 10.50 -55.31 11.03
N LEU A 1192 11.70 -54.70 11.21
CA LEU A 1192 12.92 -55.24 11.89
C LEU A 1192 13.64 -56.40 11.13
N THR A 1193 14.97 -56.64 11.17
CA THR A 1193 16.05 -56.36 12.15
C THR A 1193 17.47 -56.21 11.51
N ALA A 1194 18.34 -55.36 12.10
CA ALA A 1194 19.84 -55.46 12.24
C ALA A 1194 20.76 -55.64 10.97
N ALA A 1195 22.05 -55.25 10.95
CA ALA A 1195 23.00 -54.76 11.98
C ALA A 1195 24.08 -53.77 11.42
N ALA A 1196 25.01 -53.34 12.29
CA ALA A 1196 26.18 -52.44 12.11
C ALA A 1196 27.16 -52.80 10.94
N GLY A 1197 28.23 -52.04 10.61
CA GLY A 1197 28.95 -50.86 11.16
C GLY A 1197 30.18 -50.60 10.24
N SER A 1198 31.06 -49.59 10.38
CA SER A 1198 31.49 -48.74 11.50
C SER A 1198 32.11 -47.41 10.99
N ASP A 1199 31.98 -46.31 11.74
CA ASP A 1199 33.03 -45.62 12.54
C ASP A 1199 34.48 -45.53 11.97
N GLU A 1200 35.32 -44.50 12.24
CA GLU A 1200 35.22 -43.30 13.10
C GLU A 1200 36.34 -42.28 12.73
N ASP A 1201 36.12 -40.96 12.92
CA ASP A 1201 37.08 -39.89 13.34
C ASP A 1201 36.47 -38.48 13.15
#